data_AF-A0A1A8SBG6-F1
#
_entry.id   AF-A0A1A8SBG6-F1
#
_cell.length_a   1.000
_cell.length_b   1.000
_cell.length_c   1.000
_cell.angle_alpha   90.00
_cell.angle_beta   90.00
_cell.angle_gamma   90.00
#
_symmetry.space_group_name_H-M   'P 1'
#
loop_
_entity.id
_entity.type
_entity.pdbx_description
1 polymer ?
#
loop_
_entity_poly.entity_id
_entity_poly.type
_entity_poly.pdbx_seq_one_letter_code
_entity_poly.pdbx_strand_id
1 'polypeptide(L)'
;MGANGSSYPHSCSPRIGGNTQAQQTFIGTSSYSQQGYGWESKLYSLEHGHERPADRKKKSLGLATLKRRFIKRRKSSRSADHARQMRELLSGWDVRDTNALVEEYEGTAALKELSFQASLARAEAPSLHRDLAALYQHKYCTDVDLIFQSTCFPAHRAILAARCPFFKTLLSSSPVYGAEVLMDIDTAGIDVRMFSALLHYLYTGEFGVGGAEDTRLQNVDVLVQLSEEFGTPNSLEADMKGLFDYMCYYDALLSFSSDSEMIDSCNERGAVAAAPTGGSGASGAPETPEEDLRAHKAILSARSPFFRNLLQRRIRTGEEITERTLHTHTRIVLDESIIPRKYVQVILHCMYTDVVDLGLVLRGSPSACSLGEVQALVSGGRGASTRTEEAMELYHIALFLEFSMLAQGCEDIIIESLSLDSLVPILKWSSQPYGSKWVHRQAMHFLCEEFSQVVTSDVLYELGKEHLLSAIQSDYLQASEQDILKYVVKWGEQQLIKRMADREPNLLSGTAHSVNKRGVKRRDLDVEELKEILSPLLPFIRTEHILPPNSDVLSDALKRGLISTPPSDMLPTAEGGKSNAWLRQKNAGIYVRPRLFSPYVEEAKSVLDEMMVEQTDLVRLRLVRMSNVPDTLYMVNNAVPQCCHMINHQQMAGGSGTAPSVVANEIPVPPLSVVKDMIRRLHELRHTEQVQRAYALNCGEGATVSYELQLRVLREFGLADGATELLQNPSKFFPDERFGDESPILALRQVGRCRVNSSPAMDSMITELEGVAGFHPPLPP
;
A
#
# COMPACT_ATOMS: atom_id res chain seq x y z
N MET A 1 -2.42 33.64 -51.81
CA MET A 1 -3.36 34.78 -51.83
C MET A 1 -4.48 34.47 -52.81
N GLY A 2 -5.75 34.71 -52.42
CA GLY A 2 -6.97 34.57 -53.24
C GLY A 2 -7.74 33.26 -52.97
N ALA A 3 -8.55 33.13 -51.91
CA ALA A 3 -9.95 33.60 -51.72
C ALA A 3 -10.98 32.69 -52.46
N ASN A 4 -11.71 31.81 -51.75
CA ASN A 4 -13.03 32.01 -51.07
C ASN A 4 -14.21 32.14 -52.07
N GLY A 5 -15.40 31.55 -51.93
CA GLY A 5 -16.04 30.70 -50.91
C GLY A 5 -17.58 30.67 -51.11
N SER A 6 -18.30 29.88 -50.29
CA SER A 6 -19.70 30.06 -49.80
C SER A 6 -20.88 29.84 -50.78
N SER A 7 -22.10 29.35 -50.46
CA SER A 7 -22.78 28.66 -49.33
C SER A 7 -24.21 28.25 -49.80
N TYR A 8 -24.82 27.26 -49.12
CA TYR A 8 -26.20 26.67 -49.08
C TYR A 8 -27.43 27.65 -49.12
N PRO A 9 -28.76 27.22 -49.12
CA PRO A 9 -29.37 25.98 -48.56
C PRO A 9 -30.63 25.27 -49.17
N HIS A 10 -30.87 24.04 -48.65
CA HIS A 10 -32.08 23.25 -48.27
C HIS A 10 -33.30 22.95 -49.20
N SER A 11 -33.76 21.67 -49.23
CA SER A 11 -35.07 21.19 -48.69
C SER A 11 -35.38 19.67 -48.91
N CYS A 12 -36.40 19.19 -48.17
CA CYS A 12 -36.78 17.85 -47.65
C CYS A 12 -37.33 16.73 -48.60
N SER A 13 -37.54 15.52 -48.03
CA SER A 13 -38.16 14.30 -48.63
C SER A 13 -39.29 13.70 -47.75
N PRO A 14 -40.16 12.82 -48.30
CA PRO A 14 -40.66 11.63 -47.56
C PRO A 14 -41.04 10.37 -48.41
N ARG A 15 -41.37 9.24 -47.71
CA ARG A 15 -42.14 7.99 -48.06
C ARG A 15 -41.34 6.69 -47.75
N ILE A 16 -41.72 5.65 -46.99
CA ILE A 16 -42.91 4.79 -46.67
C ILE A 16 -43.13 3.54 -47.56
N GLY A 17 -43.03 2.35 -46.92
CA GLY A 17 -43.77 1.06 -47.14
C GLY A 17 -43.24 0.09 -48.22
N GLY A 18 -43.18 -1.25 -48.08
CA GLY A 18 -43.54 -2.27 -47.07
C GLY A 18 -43.65 -3.69 -47.71
N ASN A 19 -43.43 -4.76 -46.92
CA ASN A 19 -43.92 -6.18 -47.03
C ASN A 19 -43.46 -7.12 -48.18
N THR A 20 -43.39 -8.48 -48.10
CA THR A 20 -43.28 -9.59 -47.09
C THR A 20 -43.23 -10.96 -47.84
N GLN A 21 -42.84 -12.06 -47.13
CA GLN A 21 -43.01 -13.53 -47.37
C GLN A 21 -41.79 -14.31 -47.93
N ALA A 22 -41.09 -15.17 -47.15
CA ALA A 22 -41.35 -16.57 -46.68
C ALA A 22 -40.68 -17.61 -47.62
N GLN A 23 -39.99 -18.72 -47.26
CA GLN A 23 -39.92 -19.61 -46.08
C GLN A 23 -38.73 -20.63 -46.24
N GLN A 24 -38.18 -21.16 -45.11
CA GLN A 24 -37.51 -22.48 -44.88
C GLN A 24 -36.10 -22.75 -45.51
N THR A 25 -35.06 -23.36 -44.89
CA THR A 25 -34.85 -24.12 -43.62
C THR A 25 -33.33 -24.31 -43.31
N PHE A 26 -32.99 -24.23 -42.01
CA PHE A 26 -31.97 -24.94 -41.18
C PHE A 26 -30.43 -24.91 -41.39
N ILE A 27 -29.76 -24.60 -40.25
CA ILE A 27 -28.43 -24.95 -39.66
C ILE A 27 -27.85 -23.63 -39.07
N GLY A 28 -27.53 -23.41 -37.79
CA GLY A 28 -27.37 -24.28 -36.62
C GLY A 28 -25.97 -24.08 -36.02
N THR A 29 -25.74 -23.06 -35.17
CA THR A 29 -24.61 -23.03 -34.20
C THR A 29 -24.96 -22.18 -32.98
N SER A 30 -24.96 -22.85 -31.83
CA SER A 30 -25.24 -22.38 -30.48
C SER A 30 -23.98 -21.90 -29.76
N SER A 31 -24.06 -20.76 -29.09
CA SER A 31 -23.11 -20.28 -28.09
C SER A 31 -23.49 -20.87 -26.72
N TYR A 32 -22.60 -21.64 -26.10
CA TYR A 32 -22.78 -22.15 -24.74
C TYR A 32 -21.95 -21.33 -23.75
N SER A 33 -22.65 -20.82 -22.75
CA SER A 33 -22.19 -20.08 -21.58
C SER A 33 -21.56 -20.99 -20.53
N GLN A 34 -20.53 -20.50 -19.82
CA GLN A 34 -20.15 -20.99 -18.50
C GLN A 34 -20.37 -19.91 -17.44
N GLN A 35 -21.07 -20.30 -16.39
CA GLN A 35 -21.48 -19.57 -15.20
C GLN A 35 -20.31 -19.40 -14.22
N GLY A 36 -20.23 -18.24 -13.56
CA GLY A 36 -19.44 -18.00 -12.36
C GLY A 36 -20.09 -16.87 -11.58
N TYR A 37 -20.62 -17.19 -10.41
CA TYR A 37 -21.52 -16.37 -9.59
C TYR A 37 -20.81 -15.17 -8.95
N GLY A 38 -21.38 -13.98 -9.13
CA GLY A 38 -21.12 -12.79 -8.32
C GLY A 38 -22.46 -12.14 -7.97
N TRP A 39 -22.77 -12.04 -6.68
CA TRP A 39 -24.04 -11.53 -6.18
C TRP A 39 -24.12 -10.00 -6.33
N GLU A 40 -24.91 -9.52 -7.30
CA GLU A 40 -25.44 -8.16 -7.34
C GLU A 40 -26.87 -8.16 -6.78
N SER A 41 -27.10 -7.47 -5.65
CA SER A 41 -28.45 -7.20 -5.15
C SER A 41 -29.11 -6.11 -6.00
N LYS A 42 -30.08 -6.52 -6.83
CA LYS A 42 -30.98 -5.61 -7.54
C LYS A 42 -32.07 -5.07 -6.61
N LEU A 43 -32.18 -3.75 -6.62
CA LEU A 43 -33.31 -2.96 -6.11
C LEU A 43 -34.59 -3.25 -6.91
N TYR A 44 -35.73 -3.28 -6.22
CA TYR A 44 -37.04 -3.01 -6.79
C TYR A 44 -37.41 -1.54 -6.51
N SER A 45 -37.93 -0.86 -7.53
CA SER A 45 -38.47 0.50 -7.46
C SER A 45 -39.94 0.46 -7.88
N LEU A 46 -40.80 1.16 -7.14
CA LEU A 46 -42.08 1.65 -7.63
C LEU A 46 -42.39 3.01 -6.96
N GLU A 47 -42.93 3.92 -7.76
CA GLU A 47 -42.87 5.40 -7.69
C GLU A 47 -43.94 6.12 -6.83
N HIS A 48 -43.63 7.32 -6.31
CA HIS A 48 -44.16 8.65 -6.77
C HIS A 48 -43.95 9.77 -5.71
N GLY A 49 -43.45 10.95 -6.13
CA GLY A 49 -43.77 12.24 -5.49
C GLY A 49 -42.61 13.21 -5.09
N HIS A 50 -42.18 14.05 -6.04
CA HIS A 50 -41.62 15.43 -5.91
C HIS A 50 -40.90 15.90 -4.62
N GLU A 51 -39.57 16.06 -4.65
CA GLU A 51 -38.82 17.35 -4.76
C GLU A 51 -37.30 17.05 -4.66
N ARG A 52 -36.49 17.70 -5.50
CA ARG A 52 -35.04 17.39 -5.66
C ARG A 52 -34.16 18.16 -4.67
N PRO A 53 -33.20 17.50 -4.01
CA PRO A 53 -31.90 18.08 -3.73
C PRO A 53 -30.77 17.28 -4.40
N ALA A 54 -29.69 17.97 -4.77
CA ALA A 54 -28.60 17.45 -5.58
C ALA A 54 -27.83 16.28 -4.93
N ASP A 55 -27.87 15.12 -5.58
CA ASP A 55 -27.09 13.92 -5.23
C ASP A 55 -25.57 14.17 -5.28
N ARG A 56 -24.96 14.28 -4.10
CA ARG A 56 -23.52 14.03 -3.93
C ARG A 56 -23.30 12.52 -3.97
N LYS A 57 -22.98 11.98 -5.16
CA LYS A 57 -22.50 10.60 -5.33
C LYS A 57 -21.38 10.30 -4.32
N LYS A 58 -21.61 9.29 -3.47
CA LYS A 58 -20.61 8.59 -2.65
C LYS A 58 -19.37 8.31 -3.51
N LYS A 59 -18.33 9.12 -3.35
CA LYS A 59 -16.99 8.79 -3.83
C LYS A 59 -16.39 7.87 -2.79
N SER A 60 -16.51 6.56 -2.98
CA SER A 60 -15.45 5.68 -2.50
C SER A 60 -14.19 6.16 -3.23
N LEU A 61 -13.32 6.91 -2.55
CA LEU A 61 -12.01 7.33 -3.04
C LEU A 61 -11.13 6.08 -3.11
N GLY A 62 -11.45 5.20 -4.05
CA GLY A 62 -10.64 4.04 -4.35
C GLY A 62 -9.32 4.51 -4.94
N LEU A 63 -8.24 3.87 -4.51
CA LEU A 63 -6.87 3.87 -5.04
C LEU A 63 -6.75 3.70 -6.58
N ALA A 64 -7.88 3.59 -7.29
CA ALA A 64 -8.02 3.68 -8.73
C ALA A 64 -7.61 5.05 -9.32
N THR A 65 -7.44 6.11 -8.52
CA THR A 65 -6.92 7.41 -8.97
C THR A 65 -5.44 7.35 -9.36
N LEU A 66 -4.63 6.50 -8.72
CA LEU A 66 -3.27 6.19 -9.19
C LEU A 66 -3.36 5.49 -10.55
N LYS A 67 -4.07 4.35 -10.62
CA LYS A 67 -4.25 3.60 -11.89
C LYS A 67 -4.75 4.47 -13.05
N ARG A 68 -5.66 5.42 -12.82
CA ARG A 68 -6.17 6.31 -13.89
C ARG A 68 -5.26 7.48 -14.24
N ARG A 69 -4.41 7.96 -13.33
CA ARG A 69 -3.44 9.02 -13.63
C ARG A 69 -2.29 8.50 -14.51
N PHE A 70 -1.90 7.24 -14.38
CA PHE A 70 -0.83 6.62 -15.18
C PHE A 70 -1.25 6.19 -16.60
N ILE A 71 -2.55 6.19 -16.94
CA ILE A 71 -3.05 5.74 -18.25
C ILE A 71 -3.21 6.90 -19.26
N LYS A 72 -2.86 8.15 -18.91
CA LYS A 72 -2.73 9.21 -19.93
C LYS A 72 -1.34 9.17 -20.54
N ARG A 73 -1.17 8.22 -21.47
CA ARG A 73 -0.07 8.14 -22.44
C ARG A 73 0.03 9.45 -23.22
N ARG A 74 0.81 10.41 -22.69
CA ARG A 74 1.15 11.66 -23.38
C ARG A 74 2.50 11.44 -24.03
N LYS A 75 2.53 11.50 -25.37
CA LYS A 75 3.73 11.45 -26.21
C LYS A 75 4.80 12.37 -25.63
N SER A 76 5.85 11.79 -25.06
CA SER A 76 6.99 12.55 -24.56
C SER A 76 7.82 13.09 -25.73
N SER A 77 8.51 14.17 -25.41
CA SER A 77 9.37 15.01 -26.23
C SER A 77 10.35 14.26 -27.15
N ARG A 78 10.42 14.71 -28.41
CA ARG A 78 11.56 14.65 -29.38
C ARG A 78 12.63 13.63 -28.98
N SER A 79 12.31 12.36 -29.19
CA SER A 79 12.95 11.20 -28.59
C SER A 79 14.24 10.81 -29.33
N ALA A 80 15.19 10.23 -28.59
CA ALA A 80 16.04 9.21 -29.17
C ALA A 80 15.14 8.18 -29.84
N ASP A 81 15.51 7.71 -31.02
CA ASP A 81 14.71 6.75 -31.78
C ASP A 81 14.88 5.35 -31.17
N HIS A 82 14.35 5.16 -29.96
CA HIS A 82 14.42 3.91 -29.19
C HIS A 82 13.83 2.73 -29.96
N ALA A 83 12.80 3.01 -30.77
CA ALA A 83 12.21 2.05 -31.69
C ALA A 83 13.25 1.57 -32.72
N ARG A 84 13.90 2.51 -33.42
CA ARG A 84 14.97 2.17 -34.37
C ARG A 84 16.14 1.44 -33.71
N GLN A 85 16.56 1.87 -32.52
CA GLN A 85 17.66 1.22 -31.77
C GLN A 85 17.33 -0.25 -31.47
N MET A 86 16.09 -0.52 -31.05
CA MET A 86 15.65 -1.89 -30.77
C MET A 86 15.53 -2.74 -32.04
N ARG A 87 15.00 -2.17 -33.14
CA ARG A 87 14.99 -2.86 -34.45
C ARG A 87 16.40 -3.17 -34.96
N GLU A 88 17.34 -2.26 -34.76
CA GLU A 88 18.74 -2.48 -35.13
C GLU A 88 19.39 -3.59 -34.29
N LEU A 89 19.10 -3.65 -32.98
CA LEU A 89 19.55 -4.75 -32.13
C LEU A 89 19.02 -6.10 -32.62
N LEU A 90 17.72 -6.19 -32.90
CA LEU A 90 17.03 -7.40 -33.34
C LEU A 90 17.31 -7.74 -34.81
N SER A 91 17.99 -6.86 -35.54
CA SER A 91 18.34 -7.12 -36.94
C SER A 91 19.27 -8.33 -37.03
N GLY A 92 18.82 -9.36 -37.74
CA GLY A 92 19.54 -10.63 -37.89
C GLY A 92 19.32 -11.64 -36.76
N TRP A 93 18.44 -11.37 -35.79
CA TRP A 93 17.98 -12.39 -34.83
C TRP A 93 17.00 -13.35 -35.49
N ASP A 94 16.95 -14.59 -34.99
CA ASP A 94 15.92 -15.54 -35.41
C ASP A 94 14.63 -15.35 -34.60
N VAL A 95 13.52 -15.93 -35.08
CA VAL A 95 12.21 -15.82 -34.42
C VAL A 95 12.23 -16.39 -33.01
N ARG A 96 13.06 -17.40 -32.74
CA ARG A 96 13.11 -18.08 -31.43
C ARG A 96 13.79 -17.19 -30.40
N ASP A 97 14.90 -16.57 -30.76
CA ASP A 97 15.64 -15.63 -29.92
C ASP A 97 14.82 -14.37 -29.65
N THR A 98 14.13 -13.82 -30.66
CA THR A 98 13.23 -12.68 -30.47
C THR A 98 12.03 -13.06 -29.59
N ASN A 99 11.44 -14.25 -29.79
CA ASN A 99 10.36 -14.74 -28.92
C ASN A 99 10.83 -14.94 -27.47
N ALA A 100 12.02 -15.51 -27.27
CA ALA A 100 12.60 -15.68 -25.93
C ALA A 100 12.82 -14.34 -25.21
N LEU A 101 13.24 -13.30 -25.92
CA LEU A 101 13.35 -11.95 -25.35
C LEU A 101 11.98 -11.39 -24.96
N VAL A 102 10.96 -11.57 -25.82
CA VAL A 102 9.59 -11.14 -25.52
C VAL A 102 9.05 -11.90 -24.31
N GLU A 103 9.27 -13.22 -24.21
CA GLU A 103 8.88 -14.03 -23.05
C GLU A 103 9.56 -13.53 -21.75
N GLU A 104 10.85 -13.19 -21.78
CA GLU A 104 11.56 -12.61 -20.63
C GLU A 104 10.95 -11.25 -20.21
N TYR A 105 10.56 -10.41 -21.18
CA TYR A 105 9.85 -9.16 -20.88
C TYR A 105 8.44 -9.39 -20.33
N GLU A 106 7.70 -10.35 -20.86
CA GLU A 106 6.38 -10.71 -20.33
C GLU A 106 6.47 -11.27 -18.92
N GLY A 107 7.48 -12.09 -18.66
CA GLY A 107 7.75 -12.61 -17.34
C GLY A 107 8.11 -11.51 -16.34
N THR A 108 8.97 -10.57 -16.75
CA THR A 108 9.33 -9.40 -15.94
C THR A 108 8.14 -8.48 -15.69
N ALA A 109 7.26 -8.30 -16.67
CA ALA A 109 6.03 -7.52 -16.51
C ALA A 109 5.03 -8.19 -15.55
N ALA A 110 4.91 -9.52 -15.60
CA ALA A 110 4.10 -10.28 -14.65
C ALA A 110 4.64 -10.13 -13.22
N LEU A 111 5.96 -10.20 -13.05
CA LEU A 111 6.61 -9.98 -11.75
C LEU A 111 6.44 -8.53 -11.26
N LYS A 112 6.55 -7.53 -12.15
CA LYS A 112 6.28 -6.13 -11.83
C LYS A 112 4.90 -5.97 -11.20
N GLU A 113 3.86 -6.55 -11.82
CA GLU A 113 2.51 -6.45 -11.27
C GLU A 113 2.41 -7.12 -9.89
N LEU A 114 3.04 -8.28 -9.67
CA LEU A 114 3.07 -8.91 -8.34
C LEU A 114 3.76 -8.03 -7.30
N SER A 115 4.92 -7.48 -7.64
CA SER A 115 5.67 -6.56 -6.77
C SER A 115 4.89 -5.27 -6.47
N PHE A 116 4.10 -4.80 -7.44
CA PHE A 116 3.21 -3.67 -7.27
C PHE A 116 2.07 -4.01 -6.29
N GLN A 117 1.42 -5.16 -6.44
CA GLN A 117 0.41 -5.63 -5.49
C GLN A 117 0.98 -5.80 -4.07
N ALA A 118 2.20 -6.34 -3.94
CA ALA A 118 2.89 -6.41 -2.67
C ALA A 118 3.20 -5.02 -2.10
N SER A 119 3.55 -4.04 -2.94
CA SER A 119 3.84 -2.67 -2.52
C SER A 119 2.60 -1.93 -2.01
N LEU A 120 1.44 -2.18 -2.64
CA LEU A 120 0.13 -1.66 -2.23
C LEU A 120 -0.37 -2.25 -0.90
N ALA A 121 0.07 -3.45 -0.55
CA ALA A 121 -0.38 -4.13 0.65
C ALA A 121 0.00 -3.36 1.93
N ARG A 122 -0.96 -3.27 2.84
CA ARG A 122 -0.85 -2.78 4.23
C ARG A 122 -1.97 -3.43 5.06
N ALA A 123 -1.82 -3.42 6.38
CA ALA A 123 -2.86 -3.89 7.29
C ALA A 123 -4.14 -3.07 7.13
N GLU A 124 -5.30 -3.70 7.23
CA GLU A 124 -6.57 -2.98 7.19
C GLU A 124 -6.81 -2.24 8.50
N ALA A 125 -7.09 -0.94 8.44
CA ALA A 125 -7.45 -0.17 9.62
C ALA A 125 -8.90 -0.50 10.05
N PRO A 126 -9.18 -0.58 11.36
CA PRO A 126 -10.50 -0.92 11.86
C PRO A 126 -11.49 0.23 11.64
N SER A 127 -12.56 -0.07 10.92
CA SER A 127 -13.65 0.88 10.69
C SER A 127 -14.36 1.26 12.00
N LEU A 128 -15.06 2.39 11.99
CA LEU A 128 -15.94 2.85 13.06
C LEU A 128 -16.87 1.72 13.52
N HIS A 129 -17.47 1.02 12.55
CA HIS A 129 -18.30 -0.15 12.75
C HIS A 129 -17.62 -1.20 13.65
N ARG A 130 -16.41 -1.61 13.29
CA ARG A 130 -15.66 -2.65 14.00
C ARG A 130 -15.26 -2.21 15.41
N ASP A 131 -14.87 -0.94 15.56
CA ASP A 131 -14.49 -0.39 16.85
C ASP A 131 -15.71 -0.21 17.78
N LEU A 132 -16.87 0.18 17.26
CA LEU A 132 -18.11 0.24 18.04
C LEU A 132 -18.62 -1.16 18.44
N ALA A 133 -18.45 -2.16 17.58
CA ALA A 133 -18.72 -3.55 17.93
C ALA A 133 -17.83 -4.01 19.10
N ALA A 134 -16.53 -3.73 19.02
CA ALA A 134 -15.56 -4.05 20.08
C ALA A 134 -15.86 -3.27 21.37
N LEU A 135 -16.26 -2.01 21.27
CA LEU A 135 -16.69 -1.17 22.40
C LEU A 135 -17.88 -1.82 23.14
N TYR A 136 -18.91 -2.24 22.40
CA TYR A 136 -20.07 -2.92 22.99
C TYR A 136 -19.69 -4.25 23.64
N GLN A 137 -18.86 -5.06 22.96
CA GLN A 137 -18.43 -6.36 23.47
C GLN A 137 -17.61 -6.25 24.77
N HIS A 138 -16.70 -5.28 24.84
CA HIS A 138 -15.79 -5.12 25.98
C HIS A 138 -16.31 -4.18 27.07
N LYS A 139 -17.41 -3.46 26.83
CA LYS A 139 -18.10 -2.61 27.81
C LYS A 139 -17.19 -1.51 28.38
N TYR A 140 -16.31 -0.95 27.56
CA TYR A 140 -15.45 0.15 28.00
C TYR A 140 -16.27 1.44 28.09
N CYS A 141 -16.15 2.17 29.21
CA CYS A 141 -16.77 3.49 29.40
C CYS A 141 -18.31 3.51 29.31
N THR A 142 -18.99 2.43 29.73
CA THR A 142 -20.46 2.41 29.81
C THR A 142 -20.98 3.35 30.89
N ASP A 143 -22.05 4.08 30.56
CA ASP A 143 -22.64 5.14 31.38
C ASP A 143 -24.14 4.93 31.69
N VAL A 144 -24.71 3.79 31.26
CA VAL A 144 -26.06 3.34 31.59
C VAL A 144 -26.14 1.82 31.62
N ASP A 145 -26.91 1.29 32.56
CA ASP A 145 -27.21 -0.14 32.67
C ASP A 145 -28.70 -0.36 32.38
N LEU A 146 -29.00 -1.05 31.27
CA LEU A 146 -30.38 -1.37 30.90
C LEU A 146 -30.76 -2.73 31.49
N ILE A 147 -31.83 -2.77 32.29
CA ILE A 147 -32.30 -3.98 32.96
C ILE A 147 -33.53 -4.51 32.22
N PHE A 148 -33.38 -5.60 31.48
CA PHE A 148 -34.46 -6.25 30.72
C PHE A 148 -34.61 -7.72 31.17
N GLN A 149 -35.81 -8.11 31.63
CA GLN A 149 -36.09 -9.47 32.12
C GLN A 149 -35.00 -10.01 33.07
N SER A 150 -34.65 -9.22 34.09
CA SER A 150 -33.60 -9.52 35.08
C SER A 150 -32.17 -9.68 34.52
N THR A 151 -31.93 -9.34 33.25
CA THR A 151 -30.61 -9.31 32.62
C THR A 151 -30.13 -7.86 32.51
N CYS A 152 -28.88 -7.60 32.88
CA CYS A 152 -28.25 -6.28 32.79
C CYS A 152 -27.44 -6.15 31.49
N PHE A 153 -27.68 -5.05 30.77
CA PHE A 153 -27.00 -4.67 29.54
C PHE A 153 -26.31 -3.31 29.71
N PRO A 154 -25.01 -3.29 30.04
CA PRO A 154 -24.21 -2.07 30.06
C PRO A 154 -24.09 -1.47 28.66
N ALA A 155 -24.37 -0.17 28.53
CA ALA A 155 -24.43 0.53 27.25
C ALA A 155 -23.98 2.00 27.36
N HIS A 156 -24.10 2.72 26.24
CA HIS A 156 -23.65 4.09 26.07
C HIS A 156 -24.84 4.99 25.68
N ARG A 157 -25.19 5.95 26.53
CA ARG A 157 -26.36 6.82 26.35
C ARG A 157 -26.29 7.62 25.05
N ALA A 158 -25.12 8.20 24.77
CA ALA A 158 -24.87 8.99 23.57
C ALA A 158 -25.15 8.20 22.28
N ILE A 159 -24.67 6.95 22.21
CA ILE A 159 -24.85 6.08 21.05
C ILE A 159 -26.32 5.65 20.94
N LEU A 160 -26.93 5.15 22.01
CA LEU A 160 -28.32 4.71 21.97
C LEU A 160 -29.29 5.85 21.61
N ALA A 161 -29.10 7.04 22.18
CA ALA A 161 -29.93 8.21 21.88
C ALA A 161 -29.72 8.75 20.46
N ALA A 162 -28.52 8.62 19.89
CA ALA A 162 -28.27 8.98 18.50
C ALA A 162 -28.90 7.97 17.53
N ARG A 163 -28.88 6.69 17.88
CA ARG A 163 -29.25 5.58 17.00
C ARG A 163 -30.72 5.18 17.12
N CYS A 164 -31.42 5.57 18.18
CA CYS A 164 -32.78 5.14 18.45
C CYS A 164 -33.62 6.25 19.14
N PRO A 165 -34.67 6.76 18.47
CA PRO A 165 -35.60 7.76 19.04
C PRO A 165 -36.27 7.34 20.35
N PHE A 166 -36.60 6.05 20.50
CA PHE A 166 -37.15 5.52 21.74
C PHE A 166 -36.17 5.70 22.91
N PHE A 167 -34.91 5.26 22.74
CA PHE A 167 -33.87 5.43 23.76
C PHE A 167 -33.56 6.90 24.01
N LYS A 168 -33.61 7.75 22.98
CA LYS A 168 -33.46 9.21 23.15
C LYS A 168 -34.50 9.77 24.10
N THR A 169 -35.77 9.42 23.93
CA THR A 169 -36.88 9.87 24.80
C THR A 169 -36.74 9.29 26.20
N LEU A 170 -36.51 7.98 26.31
CA LEU A 170 -36.36 7.26 27.58
C LEU A 170 -35.21 7.85 28.42
N LEU A 171 -34.02 7.98 27.83
CA LEU A 171 -32.83 8.46 28.54
C LEU A 171 -32.89 9.94 28.86
N SER A 172 -33.65 10.75 28.11
CA SER A 172 -33.90 12.15 28.45
C SER A 172 -34.70 12.30 29.76
N SER A 173 -35.55 11.32 30.10
CA SER A 173 -36.34 11.31 31.34
C SER A 173 -35.57 10.81 32.57
N SER A 174 -34.44 10.13 32.36
CA SER A 174 -33.54 9.64 33.42
C SER A 174 -32.11 10.18 33.21
N PRO A 175 -31.81 11.41 33.70
CA PRO A 175 -30.56 12.12 33.40
C PRO A 175 -29.36 11.64 34.24
N VAL A 176 -29.54 10.71 35.18
CA VAL A 176 -28.50 10.30 36.10
C VAL A 176 -27.45 9.43 35.38
N TYR A 177 -26.18 9.81 35.50
CA TYR A 177 -25.04 9.06 34.96
C TYR A 177 -24.85 7.74 35.72
N GLY A 178 -24.75 6.62 35.01
CA GLY A 178 -24.69 5.29 35.61
C GLY A 178 -26.02 4.80 36.20
N ALA A 179 -27.15 5.35 35.73
CA ALA A 179 -28.46 4.89 36.16
C ALA A 179 -28.77 3.47 35.67
N GLU A 180 -29.41 2.69 36.54
CA GLU A 180 -30.11 1.48 36.16
C GLU A 180 -31.48 1.86 35.61
N VAL A 181 -31.72 1.54 34.33
CA VAL A 181 -32.99 1.84 33.64
C VAL A 181 -33.72 0.53 33.39
N LEU A 182 -34.87 0.37 34.05
CA LEU A 182 -35.74 -0.78 33.82
C LEU A 182 -36.41 -0.67 32.45
N MET A 183 -36.24 -1.71 31.64
CA MET A 183 -36.81 -1.84 30.31
C MET A 183 -38.14 -2.61 30.41
N ASP A 184 -39.24 -1.88 30.30
CA ASP A 184 -40.59 -2.45 30.23
C ASP A 184 -41.02 -2.55 28.76
N ILE A 185 -40.63 -3.66 28.12
CA ILE A 185 -40.94 -3.95 26.71
C ILE A 185 -41.90 -5.14 26.70
N ASP A 186 -43.18 -4.86 26.47
CA ASP A 186 -44.27 -5.86 26.44
C ASP A 186 -44.51 -6.47 25.04
N THR A 187 -43.66 -6.15 24.06
CA THR A 187 -43.83 -6.59 22.68
C THR A 187 -43.59 -8.10 22.54
N ALA A 188 -44.63 -8.79 22.03
CA ALA A 188 -44.61 -10.22 21.80
C ALA A 188 -43.51 -10.60 20.79
N GLY A 189 -42.53 -11.40 21.25
CA GLY A 189 -41.42 -11.88 20.42
C GLY A 189 -40.05 -11.28 20.77
N ILE A 190 -39.99 -10.24 21.63
CA ILE A 190 -38.72 -9.69 22.13
C ILE A 190 -38.30 -10.45 23.39
N ASP A 191 -37.41 -11.43 23.22
CA ASP A 191 -36.72 -12.10 24.32
C ASP A 191 -35.35 -11.47 24.61
N VAL A 192 -34.66 -11.93 25.66
CA VAL A 192 -33.33 -11.43 26.05
C VAL A 192 -32.31 -11.51 24.90
N ARG A 193 -32.40 -12.54 24.05
CA ARG A 193 -31.50 -12.73 22.90
C ARG A 193 -31.77 -11.71 21.81
N MET A 194 -33.04 -11.47 21.52
CA MET A 194 -33.48 -10.50 20.53
C MET A 194 -33.12 -9.07 20.97
N PHE A 195 -33.33 -8.75 22.25
CA PHE A 195 -32.92 -7.46 22.81
C PHE A 195 -31.40 -7.26 22.72
N SER A 196 -30.61 -8.30 23.00
CA SER A 196 -29.15 -8.26 22.79
C SER A 196 -28.77 -8.04 21.33
N ALA A 197 -29.48 -8.65 20.37
CA ALA A 197 -29.24 -8.48 18.94
C ALA A 197 -29.63 -7.08 18.46
N LEU A 198 -30.72 -6.51 18.98
CA LEU A 198 -31.12 -5.12 18.75
C LEU A 198 -30.04 -4.16 19.23
N LEU A 199 -29.55 -4.33 20.46
CA LEU A 199 -28.47 -3.50 20.99
C LEU A 199 -27.22 -3.61 20.12
N HIS A 200 -26.81 -4.83 19.75
CA HIS A 200 -25.67 -5.02 18.84
C HIS A 200 -25.89 -4.26 17.52
N TYR A 201 -27.07 -4.39 16.90
CA TYR A 201 -27.45 -3.67 15.69
C TYR A 201 -27.38 -2.14 15.83
N LEU A 202 -27.69 -1.56 17.00
CA LEU A 202 -27.56 -0.12 17.18
C LEU A 202 -26.09 0.36 17.08
N TYR A 203 -25.13 -0.48 17.49
CA TYR A 203 -23.69 -0.19 17.40
C TYR A 203 -23.11 -0.54 16.03
N THR A 204 -23.62 -1.59 15.40
CA THR A 204 -23.03 -2.16 14.18
C THR A 204 -23.77 -1.76 12.90
N GLY A 205 -25.06 -1.46 12.97
CA GLY A 205 -25.91 -1.38 11.78
C GLY A 205 -26.11 -2.73 11.08
N GLU A 206 -25.64 -3.84 11.66
CA GLU A 206 -25.81 -5.21 11.16
C GLU A 206 -26.63 -6.04 12.15
N PHE A 207 -27.77 -6.57 11.68
CA PHE A 207 -28.67 -7.38 12.50
C PHE A 207 -28.37 -8.87 12.28
N GLY A 208 -27.79 -9.52 13.29
CA GLY A 208 -27.37 -10.92 13.21
C GLY A 208 -27.92 -11.75 14.37
N VAL A 209 -29.04 -12.45 14.15
CA VAL A 209 -29.52 -13.49 15.06
C VAL A 209 -29.13 -14.84 14.48
N GLY A 210 -27.93 -15.35 14.81
CA GLY A 210 -27.47 -16.70 14.45
C GLY A 210 -27.19 -16.94 12.95
N GLY A 211 -26.00 -17.45 12.64
CA GLY A 211 -25.47 -17.61 11.27
C GLY A 211 -26.09 -18.72 10.40
N ALA A 212 -27.42 -18.81 10.30
CA ALA A 212 -28.11 -19.71 9.38
C ALA A 212 -29.01 -18.92 8.41
N GLU A 213 -28.99 -19.30 7.13
CA GLU A 213 -29.79 -18.68 6.05
C GLU A 213 -31.31 -18.71 6.34
N ASP A 214 -31.80 -19.66 7.14
CA ASP A 214 -33.21 -19.79 7.54
C ASP A 214 -33.67 -18.72 8.55
N THR A 215 -32.76 -18.10 9.31
CA THR A 215 -33.10 -17.05 10.28
C THR A 215 -33.35 -15.69 9.62
N ARG A 216 -32.90 -15.50 8.37
CA ARG A 216 -33.03 -14.20 7.66
C ARG A 216 -34.48 -13.79 7.42
N LEU A 217 -35.39 -14.75 7.23
CA LEU A 217 -36.82 -14.49 6.98
C LEU A 217 -37.58 -14.18 8.28
N GLN A 218 -37.28 -14.86 9.38
CA GLN A 218 -37.83 -14.52 10.71
C GLN A 218 -37.35 -13.15 11.20
N ASN A 219 -36.13 -12.74 10.81
CA ASN A 219 -35.57 -11.44 11.18
C ASN A 219 -36.30 -10.27 10.50
N VAL A 220 -37.00 -10.46 9.37
CA VAL A 220 -37.71 -9.36 8.70
C VAL A 220 -38.94 -8.92 9.48
N ASP A 221 -39.78 -9.86 9.92
CA ASP A 221 -40.97 -9.53 10.73
C ASP A 221 -40.58 -8.90 12.07
N VAL A 222 -39.49 -9.39 12.68
CA VAL A 222 -38.94 -8.81 13.90
C VAL A 222 -38.33 -7.43 13.64
N LEU A 223 -37.61 -7.22 12.54
CA LEU A 223 -37.10 -5.89 12.17
C LEU A 223 -38.23 -4.89 11.90
N VAL A 224 -39.35 -5.33 11.31
CA VAL A 224 -40.55 -4.50 11.12
C VAL A 224 -41.16 -4.13 12.46
N GLN A 225 -41.40 -5.10 13.35
CA GLN A 225 -41.91 -4.84 14.70
C GLN A 225 -40.98 -3.93 15.52
N LEU A 226 -39.66 -4.16 15.45
CA LEU A 226 -38.66 -3.31 16.06
C LEU A 226 -38.67 -1.90 15.45
N SER A 227 -38.92 -1.76 14.15
CA SER A 227 -39.03 -0.44 13.52
C SER A 227 -40.30 0.31 13.91
N GLU A 228 -41.40 -0.40 14.19
CA GLU A 228 -42.65 0.19 14.69
C GLU A 228 -42.49 0.69 16.14
N GLU A 229 -41.72 -0.03 16.96
CA GLU A 229 -41.53 0.29 18.37
C GLU A 229 -40.37 1.27 18.64
N PHE A 230 -39.24 1.07 17.96
CA PHE A 230 -38.00 1.82 18.18
C PHE A 230 -37.72 2.88 17.09
N GLY A 231 -38.50 2.88 16.00
CA GLY A 231 -38.28 3.70 14.80
C GLY A 231 -37.31 3.06 13.80
N THR A 232 -37.35 3.49 12.54
CA THR A 232 -36.35 3.09 11.53
C THR A 232 -35.06 3.90 11.71
N PRO A 233 -33.93 3.29 12.11
CA PRO A 233 -32.68 4.04 12.29
C PRO A 233 -32.10 4.46 10.93
N ASN A 234 -31.40 5.59 10.90
CA ASN A 234 -30.62 5.97 9.72
C ASN A 234 -29.39 5.06 9.59
N SER A 235 -28.59 5.25 8.53
CA SER A 235 -27.29 4.57 8.45
C SER A 235 -26.42 4.95 9.66
N LEU A 236 -25.57 4.02 10.11
CA LEU A 236 -24.69 4.23 11.26
C LEU A 236 -23.86 5.49 11.09
N GLU A 237 -23.33 5.72 9.89
CA GLU A 237 -22.49 6.87 9.58
C GLU A 237 -23.25 8.20 9.68
N ALA A 238 -24.52 8.23 9.26
CA ALA A 238 -25.34 9.44 9.32
C ALA A 238 -25.63 9.84 10.76
N ASP A 239 -26.02 8.88 11.60
CA ASP A 239 -26.32 9.15 13.02
C ASP A 239 -25.05 9.46 13.82
N MET A 240 -23.92 8.80 13.52
CA MET A 240 -22.64 9.11 14.16
C MET A 240 -22.11 10.49 13.75
N LYS A 241 -22.32 10.89 12.49
CA LYS A 241 -22.06 12.28 12.07
C LYS A 241 -23.00 13.25 12.81
N GLY A 242 -24.27 12.92 12.96
CA GLY A 242 -25.20 13.73 13.77
C GLY A 242 -24.73 13.86 15.22
N LEU A 243 -24.28 12.75 15.84
CA LEU A 243 -23.70 12.77 17.18
C LEU A 243 -22.49 13.70 17.25
N PHE A 244 -21.65 13.73 16.21
CA PHE A 244 -20.54 14.68 16.10
C PHE A 244 -21.02 16.14 16.00
N ASP A 245 -22.02 16.42 15.15
CA ASP A 245 -22.47 17.79 14.91
C ASP A 245 -23.19 18.40 16.14
N TYR A 246 -23.92 17.58 16.91
CA TYR A 246 -24.76 18.06 18.04
C TYR A 246 -24.12 17.86 19.42
N MET A 247 -23.13 16.98 19.57
CA MET A 247 -22.44 16.69 20.85
C MET A 247 -23.40 16.36 22.02
N CYS A 248 -24.55 15.74 21.75
CA CYS A 248 -25.51 15.39 22.80
C CYS A 248 -24.94 14.30 23.72
N TYR A 249 -25.09 14.46 25.04
CA TYR A 249 -24.55 13.56 26.07
C TYR A 249 -23.01 13.47 26.09
N TYR A 250 -22.31 14.53 25.69
CA TYR A 250 -20.86 14.60 25.86
C TYR A 250 -20.49 14.46 27.36
N ASP A 251 -19.43 13.70 27.63
CA ASP A 251 -18.97 13.37 28.98
C ASP A 251 -17.47 13.63 29.16
N ALA A 252 -16.80 14.12 28.11
CA ALA A 252 -15.41 14.54 28.12
C ALA A 252 -15.22 15.94 27.51
N LEU A 253 -14.22 16.66 28.03
CA LEU A 253 -13.77 17.96 27.55
C LEU A 253 -12.28 17.90 27.26
N LEU A 254 -11.87 18.26 26.05
CA LEU A 254 -10.47 18.37 25.64
C LEU A 254 -10.03 19.83 25.79
N SER A 255 -9.12 20.06 26.73
CA SER A 255 -8.48 21.36 26.95
C SER A 255 -7.03 21.29 26.49
N PHE A 256 -6.45 22.42 26.09
CA PHE A 256 -5.05 22.47 25.66
C PHE A 256 -4.24 23.22 26.71
N SER A 257 -3.03 22.73 27.00
CA SER A 257 -2.06 23.46 27.81
C SER A 257 -0.89 23.88 26.93
N SER A 258 -0.52 25.15 27.00
CA SER A 258 0.69 25.68 26.36
C SER A 258 1.79 25.94 27.38
N ASP A 259 3.06 25.87 26.97
CA ASP A 259 4.21 26.14 27.85
C ASP A 259 4.19 27.55 28.48
N SER A 260 3.44 28.52 27.91
CA SER A 260 3.34 29.87 28.50
C SER A 260 2.44 29.91 29.74
N GLU A 261 1.39 29.09 29.81
CA GLU A 261 0.45 29.09 30.96
C GLU A 261 1.07 28.47 32.23
N MET A 262 2.08 27.62 32.06
CA MET A 262 2.82 26.99 33.16
C MET A 262 3.79 27.97 33.86
N ILE A 263 4.14 29.08 33.21
CA ILE A 263 5.00 30.14 33.78
C ILE A 263 4.16 31.11 34.62
N ASP A 264 2.91 31.40 34.21
CA ASP A 264 2.03 32.33 34.93
C ASP A 264 1.47 31.74 36.23
N SER A 265 1.22 30.42 36.27
CA SER A 265 0.75 29.73 37.48
C SER A 265 1.77 29.66 38.63
N CYS A 266 3.05 29.95 38.34
CA CYS A 266 4.09 30.07 39.35
C CYS A 266 4.20 31.49 39.95
N ASN A 267 3.60 32.50 39.32
CA ASN A 267 3.62 33.91 39.76
C ASN A 267 2.39 34.32 40.59
N GLU A 268 1.32 33.52 40.62
CA GLU A 268 0.07 33.83 41.34
C GLU A 268 -0.04 33.28 42.78
N ARG A 269 1.09 32.94 43.45
CA ARG A 269 1.07 32.60 44.90
C ARG A 269 1.38 33.77 45.83
N GLY A 270 1.13 35.00 45.41
CA GLY A 270 1.51 36.19 46.17
C GLY A 270 0.69 37.45 45.93
N ALA A 271 -0.65 37.40 45.93
CA ALA A 271 -1.44 38.62 46.11
C ALA A 271 -2.81 38.34 46.73
N VAL A 272 -3.01 38.88 47.93
CA VAL A 272 -4.26 38.90 48.68
C VAL A 272 -5.24 39.93 48.10
N ALA A 273 -6.51 39.53 48.02
CA ALA A 273 -7.74 40.33 48.08
C ALA A 273 -7.80 41.71 47.38
N ALA A 274 -8.52 41.78 46.25
CA ALA A 274 -9.43 42.89 45.95
C ALA A 274 -10.40 42.51 44.81
N ALA A 275 -11.71 42.63 45.08
CA ALA A 275 -12.75 42.54 44.05
C ALA A 275 -12.74 43.81 43.17
N PRO A 276 -13.05 43.73 41.86
CA PRO A 276 -13.34 44.92 41.09
C PRO A 276 -14.85 45.07 40.81
N THR A 277 -15.36 46.22 41.23
CA THR A 277 -16.60 46.85 40.77
C THR A 277 -16.49 47.28 39.30
N GLY A 278 -17.61 47.24 38.59
CA GLY A 278 -17.70 47.42 37.14
C GLY A 278 -17.30 48.78 36.58
N GLY A 279 -16.97 48.75 35.29
CA GLY A 279 -16.72 49.91 34.44
C GLY A 279 -16.78 49.50 32.97
N SER A 280 -17.88 49.87 32.32
CA SER A 280 -18.17 49.71 30.90
C SER A 280 -17.32 50.63 30.01
N GLY A 281 -16.74 50.09 28.93
CA GLY A 281 -16.09 50.84 27.86
C GLY A 281 -15.79 49.93 26.66
N ALA A 282 -16.40 50.25 25.52
CA ALA A 282 -16.50 49.40 24.34
C ALA A 282 -15.28 49.43 23.42
N SER A 283 -14.85 48.25 22.99
CA SER A 283 -14.30 47.96 21.66
C SER A 283 -14.39 46.45 21.43
N GLY A 284 -15.46 46.03 20.76
CA GLY A 284 -15.81 44.62 20.55
C GLY A 284 -15.09 44.03 19.35
N ALA A 285 -14.03 43.28 19.62
CA ALA A 285 -13.72 42.05 18.88
C ALA A 285 -14.04 40.90 19.84
N PRO A 286 -14.73 39.83 19.43
CA PRO A 286 -14.87 38.67 20.29
C PRO A 286 -13.51 37.96 20.30
N GLU A 287 -12.68 38.26 21.29
CA GLU A 287 -11.69 37.29 21.75
C GLU A 287 -12.50 36.09 22.23
N THR A 288 -12.61 35.06 21.38
CA THR A 288 -13.23 33.81 21.78
C THR A 288 -12.34 33.19 22.85
N PRO A 289 -12.80 33.07 24.11
CA PRO A 289 -12.03 32.39 25.13
C PRO A 289 -11.80 30.95 24.68
N GLU A 290 -10.70 30.35 25.14
CA GLU A 290 -10.28 29.00 24.79
C GLU A 290 -11.36 27.96 25.11
N GLU A 291 -12.24 27.70 24.15
CA GLU A 291 -13.35 26.77 24.37
C GLU A 291 -12.81 25.34 24.38
N ASP A 292 -12.99 24.67 25.52
CA ASP A 292 -12.81 23.22 25.65
C ASP A 292 -13.65 22.50 24.59
N LEU A 293 -13.04 21.52 23.92
CA LEU A 293 -13.72 20.75 22.89
C LEU A 293 -14.48 19.58 23.50
N ARG A 294 -15.75 19.44 23.13
CA ARG A 294 -16.62 18.36 23.62
C ARG A 294 -16.31 17.05 22.91
N ALA A 295 -16.35 15.96 23.67
CA ALA A 295 -16.18 14.60 23.15
C ALA A 295 -16.91 13.58 24.02
N HIS A 296 -16.96 12.34 23.52
CA HIS A 296 -17.53 11.20 24.22
C HIS A 296 -16.42 10.21 24.60
N LYS A 297 -16.28 9.86 25.88
CA LYS A 297 -15.31 8.87 26.38
C LYS A 297 -15.42 7.55 25.63
N ALA A 298 -16.65 7.12 25.35
CA ALA A 298 -16.96 5.91 24.59
C ALA A 298 -16.28 5.92 23.22
N ILE A 299 -16.40 7.03 22.47
CA ILE A 299 -15.82 7.15 21.13
C ILE A 299 -14.31 7.32 21.20
N LEU A 300 -13.79 8.15 22.10
CA LEU A 300 -12.34 8.28 22.32
C LEU A 300 -11.71 6.93 22.66
N SER A 301 -12.34 6.16 23.55
CA SER A 301 -11.88 4.85 24.00
C SER A 301 -11.98 3.77 22.90
N ALA A 302 -13.04 3.80 22.10
CA ALA A 302 -13.20 2.87 20.99
C ALA A 302 -12.11 3.08 19.93
N ARG A 303 -11.91 4.35 19.52
CA ARG A 303 -11.11 4.71 18.34
C ARG A 303 -9.63 4.86 18.62
N SER A 304 -9.23 5.04 19.89
CA SER A 304 -7.83 5.24 20.28
C SER A 304 -7.47 4.42 21.52
N PRO A 305 -6.54 3.45 21.37
CA PRO A 305 -5.92 2.75 22.50
C PRO A 305 -5.30 3.69 23.53
N PHE A 306 -4.67 4.79 23.09
CA PHE A 306 -4.11 5.82 23.96
C PHE A 306 -5.19 6.39 24.90
N PHE A 307 -6.30 6.90 24.36
CA PHE A 307 -7.39 7.45 25.18
C PHE A 307 -8.07 6.39 26.03
N ARG A 308 -8.25 5.17 25.51
CA ARG A 308 -8.77 4.04 26.30
C ARG A 308 -7.92 3.76 27.53
N ASN A 309 -6.60 3.66 27.35
CA ASN A 309 -5.67 3.40 28.43
C ASN A 309 -5.64 4.56 29.44
N LEU A 310 -5.72 5.80 28.96
CA LEU A 310 -5.82 7.00 29.80
C LEU A 310 -7.07 6.95 30.68
N LEU A 311 -8.24 6.72 30.08
CA LEU A 311 -9.52 6.65 30.79
C LEU A 311 -9.56 5.47 31.77
N GLN A 312 -9.07 4.30 31.37
CA GLN A 312 -8.99 3.12 32.25
C GLN A 312 -8.07 3.33 33.46
N ARG A 313 -6.99 4.11 33.33
CA ARG A 313 -6.15 4.48 34.49
C ARG A 313 -6.93 5.37 35.46
N ARG A 314 -7.68 6.33 34.93
CA ARG A 314 -8.53 7.24 35.72
C ARG A 314 -9.64 6.51 36.50
N ILE A 315 -10.20 5.46 35.91
CA ILE A 315 -11.15 4.55 36.58
C ILE A 315 -10.46 3.84 37.75
N ARG A 316 -9.24 3.31 37.53
CA ARG A 316 -8.46 2.60 38.56
C ARG A 316 -8.02 3.50 39.71
N THR A 317 -7.78 4.79 39.49
CA THR A 317 -7.41 5.75 40.54
C THR A 317 -8.61 6.27 41.35
N GLY A 318 -9.84 5.98 40.93
CA GLY A 318 -11.07 6.41 41.61
C GLY A 318 -11.48 7.86 41.29
N GLU A 319 -10.72 8.56 40.46
CA GLU A 319 -11.06 9.91 39.95
C GLU A 319 -12.41 9.90 39.23
N GLU A 320 -12.72 8.84 38.47
CA GLU A 320 -14.02 8.72 37.80
C GLU A 320 -15.19 8.68 38.81
N ILE A 321 -15.02 8.03 39.96
CA ILE A 321 -16.05 7.95 41.00
C ILE A 321 -16.30 9.35 41.58
N THR A 322 -15.24 10.14 41.77
CA THR A 322 -15.37 11.53 42.21
C THR A 322 -16.07 12.40 41.18
N GLU A 323 -15.74 12.26 39.89
CA GLU A 323 -16.37 12.99 38.79
C GLU A 323 -17.87 12.65 38.68
N ARG A 324 -18.22 11.37 38.83
CA ARG A 324 -19.62 10.89 38.86
C ARG A 324 -20.39 11.49 40.04
N THR A 325 -19.78 11.54 41.22
CA THR A 325 -20.39 12.08 42.44
C THR A 325 -20.61 13.59 42.34
N LEU A 326 -19.70 14.29 41.67
CA LEU A 326 -19.76 15.75 41.50
C LEU A 326 -20.48 16.19 40.22
N HIS A 327 -20.95 15.26 39.39
CA HIS A 327 -21.56 15.52 38.08
C HIS A 327 -20.68 16.40 37.18
N THR A 328 -19.36 16.22 37.25
CA THR A 328 -18.39 16.96 36.44
C THR A 328 -17.95 16.16 35.22
N HIS A 329 -17.81 16.81 34.07
CA HIS A 329 -17.25 16.21 32.86
C HIS A 329 -15.76 15.91 33.03
N THR A 330 -15.29 14.81 32.44
CA THR A 330 -13.87 14.45 32.50
C THR A 330 -13.05 15.39 31.62
N ARG A 331 -12.24 16.25 32.25
CA ARG A 331 -11.31 17.13 31.53
C ARG A 331 -10.03 16.38 31.18
N ILE A 332 -9.70 16.31 29.91
CA ILE A 332 -8.47 15.74 29.36
C ILE A 332 -7.63 16.90 28.83
N VAL A 333 -6.48 17.14 29.46
CA VAL A 333 -5.53 18.18 29.05
C VAL A 333 -4.59 17.59 28.02
N LEU A 334 -4.51 18.21 26.84
CA LEU A 334 -3.62 17.84 25.76
C LEU A 334 -2.48 18.86 25.67
N ASP A 335 -1.26 18.34 25.62
CA ASP A 335 -0.06 19.15 25.39
C ASP A 335 -0.04 19.62 23.92
N GLU A 336 -0.07 20.94 23.72
CA GLU A 336 -0.12 21.54 22.39
C GLU A 336 1.17 21.34 21.58
N SER A 337 2.30 21.05 22.25
CA SER A 337 3.56 20.71 21.58
C SER A 337 3.51 19.33 20.91
N ILE A 338 2.66 18.42 21.42
CA ILE A 338 2.49 17.06 20.90
C ILE A 338 1.29 16.99 19.96
N ILE A 339 0.15 17.55 20.38
CA ILE A 339 -1.09 17.58 19.61
C ILE A 339 -1.50 19.04 19.40
N PRO A 340 -1.02 19.68 18.32
CA PRO A 340 -1.38 21.05 18.01
C PRO A 340 -2.89 21.23 17.91
N ARG A 341 -3.43 22.28 18.55
CA ARG A 341 -4.86 22.59 18.56
C ARG A 341 -5.45 22.72 17.16
N LYS A 342 -4.65 23.10 16.14
CA LYS A 342 -5.09 23.18 14.75
C LYS A 342 -5.63 21.87 14.16
N TYR A 343 -5.24 20.70 14.69
CA TYR A 343 -5.59 19.40 14.13
C TYR A 343 -6.74 18.67 14.83
N VAL A 344 -7.11 19.08 16.03
CA VAL A 344 -8.05 18.33 16.87
C VAL A 344 -9.43 18.14 16.23
N GLN A 345 -9.92 19.12 15.46
CA GLN A 345 -11.20 19.00 14.76
C GLN A 345 -11.15 17.94 13.66
N VAL A 346 -10.00 17.80 12.97
CA VAL A 346 -9.79 16.73 11.99
C VAL A 346 -9.77 15.36 12.68
N ILE A 347 -9.08 15.27 13.82
CA ILE A 347 -8.96 14.03 14.61
C ILE A 347 -10.33 13.59 15.11
N LEU A 348 -11.06 14.50 15.77
CA LEU A 348 -12.40 14.22 16.28
C LEU A 348 -13.34 13.87 15.13
N HIS A 349 -13.40 14.65 14.07
CA HIS A 349 -14.24 14.32 12.91
C HIS A 349 -13.95 12.90 12.39
N CYS A 350 -12.68 12.51 12.26
CA CYS A 350 -12.30 11.17 11.82
C CYS A 350 -12.74 10.08 12.81
N MET A 351 -12.69 10.34 14.12
CA MET A 351 -13.15 9.38 15.14
C MET A 351 -14.65 9.04 15.00
N TYR A 352 -15.49 9.98 14.57
CA TYR A 352 -16.95 9.76 14.43
C TYR A 352 -17.37 9.37 13.01
N THR A 353 -16.53 9.52 11.99
CA THR A 353 -16.95 9.41 10.58
C THR A 353 -16.05 8.56 9.69
N ASP A 354 -14.87 8.13 10.17
CA ASP A 354 -13.81 7.50 9.37
C ASP A 354 -13.24 8.37 8.24
N VAL A 355 -13.54 9.67 8.24
CA VAL A 355 -13.10 10.60 7.19
C VAL A 355 -12.09 11.60 7.73
N VAL A 356 -10.92 11.64 7.09
CA VAL A 356 -9.89 12.66 7.32
C VAL A 356 -10.15 13.85 6.40
N ASP A 357 -10.62 14.96 6.98
CA ASP A 357 -10.87 16.20 6.25
C ASP A 357 -9.93 17.32 6.72
N LEU A 358 -8.87 17.58 5.94
CA LEU A 358 -7.95 18.69 6.20
C LEU A 358 -8.60 20.08 6.03
N GLY A 359 -9.83 20.16 5.49
CA GLY A 359 -10.61 21.40 5.50
C GLY A 359 -11.00 21.85 6.92
N LEU A 360 -10.98 20.94 7.89
CA LEU A 360 -11.26 21.22 9.30
C LEU A 360 -10.02 21.68 10.09
N VAL A 361 -8.86 21.84 9.45
CA VAL A 361 -7.66 22.40 10.10
C VAL A 361 -7.94 23.85 10.49
N LEU A 362 -7.79 24.18 11.77
CA LEU A 362 -8.02 25.52 12.30
C LEU A 362 -6.85 26.46 11.96
N ARG A 363 -6.88 27.01 10.73
CA ARG A 363 -5.88 27.96 10.24
C ARG A 363 -6.11 29.33 10.88
N GLY A 364 -5.44 29.57 12.01
CA GLY A 364 -5.59 30.79 12.82
C GLY A 364 -5.38 30.60 14.33
N SER A 365 -5.07 29.37 14.78
CA SER A 365 -4.69 29.12 16.17
C SER A 365 -3.37 29.84 16.52
N PRO A 366 -3.26 30.51 17.69
CA PRO A 366 -2.05 31.24 18.11
C PRO A 366 -0.79 30.36 18.21
N SER A 367 -0.98 29.04 18.23
CA SER A 367 0.03 27.98 18.18
C SER A 367 0.80 27.88 16.85
N ALA A 368 0.48 28.70 15.85
CA ALA A 368 1.27 28.83 14.64
C ALA A 368 2.45 29.79 14.83
N CYS A 369 3.41 29.53 15.74
CA CYS A 369 4.69 30.26 15.80
C CYS A 369 5.67 29.65 16.81
N SER A 370 6.88 29.21 16.44
CA SER A 370 8.00 30.17 16.42
C SER A 370 9.15 29.84 15.43
N LEU A 371 9.19 28.65 14.81
CA LEU A 371 10.29 28.28 13.90
C LEU A 371 9.91 28.25 12.41
N GLY A 372 8.63 27.98 12.08
CA GLY A 372 8.16 27.94 10.69
C GLY A 372 8.09 29.32 10.02
N GLU A 373 7.72 30.37 10.78
CA GLU A 373 7.58 31.72 10.22
C GLU A 373 8.94 32.39 9.93
N VAL A 374 9.95 32.16 10.77
CA VAL A 374 11.30 32.71 10.53
C VAL A 374 11.94 32.04 9.30
N GLN A 375 11.73 30.73 9.11
CA GLN A 375 12.15 30.01 7.90
C GLN A 375 11.40 30.50 6.65
N ALA A 376 10.10 30.82 6.78
CA ALA A 376 9.26 31.33 5.68
C ALA A 376 9.64 32.76 5.25
N LEU A 377 10.07 33.61 6.19
CA LEU A 377 10.54 34.98 5.89
C LEU A 377 11.92 35.01 5.22
N VAL A 378 12.80 34.05 5.55
CA VAL A 378 14.15 33.96 4.95
C VAL A 378 14.14 33.29 3.57
N SER A 379 13.14 32.44 3.27
CA SER A 379 13.11 31.63 2.03
C SER A 379 12.28 32.21 0.88
N GLY A 380 11.67 33.39 1.01
CA GLY A 380 11.02 34.10 -0.11
C GLY A 380 9.88 33.36 -0.81
N GLY A 381 9.34 32.28 -0.22
CA GLY A 381 8.31 31.44 -0.83
C GLY A 381 7.52 30.62 0.18
N ARG A 382 6.20 30.90 0.24
CA ARG A 382 5.11 30.09 0.82
C ARG A 382 5.07 29.91 2.35
N GLY A 383 4.57 30.94 3.04
CA GLY A 383 4.07 30.86 4.43
C GLY A 383 2.69 30.20 4.59
N ALA A 384 2.41 29.11 3.87
CA ALA A 384 1.23 28.28 4.11
C ALA A 384 1.67 26.82 4.07
N SER A 385 1.56 26.12 5.21
CA SER A 385 1.86 24.69 5.26
C SER A 385 1.12 23.98 4.14
N THR A 386 1.87 23.20 3.36
CA THR A 386 1.26 22.49 2.24
C THR A 386 0.32 21.41 2.76
N ARG A 387 -0.74 21.09 2.00
CA ARG A 387 -1.66 19.98 2.34
C ARG A 387 -0.90 18.68 2.69
N THR A 388 0.24 18.48 2.04
CA THR A 388 1.12 17.33 2.27
C THR A 388 1.83 17.40 3.62
N GLU A 389 2.39 18.56 4.00
CA GLU A 389 3.00 18.76 5.32
C GLU A 389 1.99 18.60 6.45
N GLU A 390 0.80 19.19 6.31
CA GLU A 390 -0.29 19.02 7.28
C GLU A 390 -0.65 17.54 7.47
N ALA A 391 -0.70 16.77 6.39
CA ALA A 391 -0.93 15.33 6.45
C ALA A 391 0.23 14.55 7.09
N MET A 392 1.48 14.95 6.85
CA MET A 392 2.67 14.34 7.49
C MET A 392 2.69 14.58 9.01
N GLU A 393 2.39 15.81 9.45
CA GLU A 393 2.26 16.14 10.87
C GLU A 393 1.13 15.33 11.52
N LEU A 394 -0.05 15.32 10.88
CA LEU A 394 -1.22 14.60 11.38
C LEU A 394 -0.99 13.08 11.43
N TYR A 395 -0.21 12.53 10.50
CA TYR A 395 0.20 11.12 10.53
C TYR A 395 0.99 10.78 11.80
N HIS A 396 1.94 11.62 12.22
CA HIS A 396 2.68 11.37 13.47
C HIS A 396 1.77 11.43 14.70
N ILE A 397 0.83 12.37 14.72
CA ILE A 397 -0.19 12.46 15.78
C ILE A 397 -1.05 11.19 15.80
N ALA A 398 -1.42 10.67 14.62
CA ALA A 398 -2.18 9.43 14.51
C ALA A 398 -1.42 8.22 15.06
N LEU A 399 -0.11 8.14 14.81
CA LEU A 399 0.75 7.10 15.41
C LEU A 399 0.81 7.24 16.93
N PHE A 400 0.96 8.46 17.46
CA PHE A 400 0.96 8.71 18.90
C PHE A 400 -0.35 8.30 19.57
N LEU A 401 -1.49 8.60 18.94
CA LEU A 401 -2.82 8.23 19.43
C LEU A 401 -3.17 6.76 19.18
N GLU A 402 -2.30 6.01 18.50
CA GLU A 402 -2.56 4.64 18.02
C GLU A 402 -3.85 4.55 17.18
N PHE A 403 -4.15 5.59 16.40
CA PHE A 403 -5.36 5.71 15.60
C PHE A 403 -5.10 5.41 14.11
N SER A 404 -5.18 4.13 13.75
CA SER A 404 -4.78 3.63 12.43
C SER A 404 -5.63 4.14 11.26
N MET A 405 -6.94 4.40 11.46
CA MET A 405 -7.79 4.99 10.41
C MET A 405 -7.32 6.40 10.03
N LEU A 406 -6.96 7.22 11.01
CA LEU A 406 -6.40 8.55 10.76
C LEU A 406 -5.03 8.45 10.08
N ALA A 407 -4.17 7.54 10.54
CA ALA A 407 -2.85 7.33 9.93
C ALA A 407 -2.99 6.96 8.45
N GLN A 408 -3.85 6.00 8.10
CA GLN A 408 -4.09 5.61 6.70
C GLN A 408 -4.73 6.72 5.88
N GLY A 409 -5.68 7.48 6.44
CA GLY A 409 -6.24 8.63 5.74
C GLY A 409 -5.19 9.70 5.43
N CYS A 410 -4.22 9.92 6.33
CA CYS A 410 -3.08 10.80 6.06
C CYS A 410 -2.16 10.25 4.97
N GLU A 411 -1.83 8.95 4.99
CA GLU A 411 -1.05 8.29 3.94
C GLU A 411 -1.70 8.48 2.55
N ASP A 412 -3.01 8.28 2.47
CA ASP A 412 -3.76 8.38 1.22
C ASP A 412 -3.73 9.83 0.69
N ILE A 413 -3.90 10.83 1.56
CA ILE A 413 -3.79 12.25 1.19
C ILE A 413 -2.38 12.60 0.69
N ILE A 414 -1.33 12.07 1.34
CA ILE A 414 0.06 12.30 0.93
C ILE A 414 0.27 11.75 -0.49
N ILE A 415 -0.19 10.54 -0.77
CA ILE A 415 -0.07 9.91 -2.09
C ILE A 415 -0.93 10.61 -3.15
N GLU A 416 -2.12 11.09 -2.82
CA GLU A 416 -2.93 11.91 -3.73
C GLU A 416 -2.23 13.22 -4.13
N SER A 417 -1.42 13.77 -3.23
CA SER A 417 -0.61 14.98 -3.41
C SER A 417 0.76 14.72 -4.08
N LEU A 418 1.08 13.48 -4.43
CA LEU A 418 2.35 13.12 -5.04
C LEU A 418 2.47 13.70 -6.46
N SER A 419 3.56 14.43 -6.67
CA SER A 419 3.91 15.14 -7.90
C SER A 419 5.44 15.26 -8.00
N LEU A 420 5.97 15.76 -9.12
CA LEU A 420 7.42 15.96 -9.29
C LEU A 420 8.00 16.89 -8.20
N ASP A 421 7.26 17.94 -7.84
CA ASP A 421 7.72 18.94 -6.85
C ASP A 421 7.65 18.40 -5.41
N SER A 422 6.69 17.52 -5.10
CA SER A 422 6.52 16.94 -3.76
C SER A 422 7.27 15.62 -3.54
N LEU A 423 7.85 15.04 -4.60
CA LEU A 423 8.51 13.73 -4.56
C LEU A 423 9.67 13.68 -3.57
N VAL A 424 10.59 14.64 -3.63
CA VAL A 424 11.80 14.64 -2.79
C VAL A 424 11.47 14.83 -1.30
N PRO A 425 10.62 15.81 -0.91
CA PRO A 425 10.14 15.90 0.48
C PRO A 425 9.46 14.62 0.97
N ILE A 426 8.57 14.02 0.17
CA ILE A 426 7.87 12.78 0.55
C ILE A 426 8.84 11.61 0.72
N LEU A 427 9.81 11.44 -0.19
CA LEU A 427 10.83 10.40 -0.06
C LEU A 427 11.69 10.58 1.19
N LYS A 428 12.15 11.80 1.47
CA LYS A 428 12.93 12.11 2.67
C LYS A 428 12.14 11.82 3.93
N TRP A 429 10.90 12.30 4.04
CA TRP A 429 10.04 12.05 5.19
C TRP A 429 9.73 10.56 5.37
N SER A 430 9.29 9.88 4.31
CA SER A 430 8.89 8.48 4.37
C SER A 430 10.06 7.51 4.63
N SER A 431 11.29 7.92 4.35
CA SER A 431 12.51 7.16 4.66
C SER A 431 12.90 7.18 6.14
N GLN A 432 12.36 8.12 6.92
CA GLN A 432 12.64 8.22 8.35
C GLN A 432 12.03 7.03 9.11
N PRO A 433 12.60 6.60 10.26
CA PRO A 433 12.08 5.45 11.02
C PRO A 433 10.61 5.57 11.44
N TYR A 434 10.16 6.80 11.67
CA TYR A 434 8.78 7.16 12.02
C TYR A 434 7.92 7.54 10.80
N GLY A 435 8.49 7.55 9.60
CA GLY A 435 7.76 7.78 8.35
C GLY A 435 6.96 6.55 7.90
N SER A 436 5.99 6.77 7.01
CA SER A 436 5.23 5.65 6.44
C SER A 436 6.04 4.86 5.41
N LYS A 437 6.32 3.60 5.73
CA LYS A 437 6.93 2.63 4.80
C LYS A 437 6.05 2.38 3.58
N TRP A 438 4.72 2.44 3.75
CA TRP A 438 3.79 2.29 2.62
C TRP A 438 3.94 3.47 1.67
N VAL A 439 3.88 4.71 2.17
CA VAL A 439 4.11 5.92 1.36
C VAL A 439 5.47 5.87 0.67
N HIS A 440 6.52 5.42 1.35
CA HIS A 440 7.85 5.27 0.77
C HIS A 440 7.85 4.38 -0.48
N ARG A 441 7.24 3.19 -0.40
CA ARG A 441 7.14 2.25 -1.53
C ARG A 441 6.40 2.89 -2.71
N GLN A 442 5.33 3.63 -2.43
CA GLN A 442 4.54 4.30 -3.46
C GLN A 442 5.29 5.46 -4.12
N ALA A 443 6.05 6.23 -3.35
CA ALA A 443 6.90 7.30 -3.85
C ALA A 443 8.07 6.74 -4.68
N MET A 444 8.67 5.62 -4.27
CA MET A 444 9.69 4.91 -5.05
C MET A 444 9.13 4.32 -6.35
N HIS A 445 7.91 3.79 -6.33
CA HIS A 445 7.22 3.35 -7.54
C HIS A 445 6.97 4.52 -8.50
N PHE A 446 6.49 5.66 -7.99
CA PHE A 446 6.34 6.88 -8.79
C PHE A 446 7.67 7.35 -9.39
N LEU A 447 8.75 7.34 -8.62
CA LEU A 447 10.10 7.68 -9.10
C LEU A 447 10.53 6.76 -10.26
N CYS A 448 10.23 5.46 -10.19
CA CYS A 448 10.59 4.51 -11.25
C CYS A 448 9.76 4.71 -12.52
N GLU A 449 8.46 4.98 -12.39
CA GLU A 449 7.55 5.19 -13.53
C GLU A 449 7.78 6.53 -14.23
N GLU A 450 7.93 7.61 -13.47
CA GLU A 450 8.09 8.97 -13.97
C GLU A 450 9.56 9.40 -14.09
N PHE A 451 10.49 8.44 -14.05
CA PHE A 451 11.93 8.71 -14.05
C PHE A 451 12.36 9.57 -15.25
N SER A 452 11.77 9.32 -16.41
CA SER A 452 12.02 10.09 -17.63
C SER A 452 11.67 11.58 -17.48
N GLN A 453 10.67 11.95 -16.67
CA GLN A 453 10.37 13.35 -16.33
C GLN A 453 11.34 13.87 -15.26
N VAL A 454 11.63 13.05 -14.23
CA VAL A 454 12.54 13.41 -13.13
C VAL A 454 13.92 13.79 -13.64
N VAL A 455 14.50 13.03 -14.57
CA VAL A 455 15.84 13.30 -15.14
C VAL A 455 15.90 14.54 -16.03
N THR A 456 14.76 15.00 -16.54
CA THR A 456 14.67 16.25 -17.31
C THR A 456 14.44 17.49 -16.43
N SER A 457 14.08 17.28 -15.16
CA SER A 457 13.82 18.32 -14.17
C SER A 457 15.01 18.51 -13.23
N ASP A 458 15.04 19.64 -12.52
CA ASP A 458 16.05 19.92 -11.50
C ASP A 458 15.89 19.00 -10.26
N VAL A 459 14.72 18.35 -10.13
CA VAL A 459 14.42 17.34 -9.09
C VAL A 459 15.48 16.23 -9.05
N LEU A 460 16.07 15.86 -10.20
CA LEU A 460 17.16 14.89 -10.26
C LEU A 460 18.27 15.24 -9.27
N TYR A 461 18.69 16.50 -9.20
CA TYR A 461 19.83 16.94 -8.42
C TYR A 461 19.51 17.05 -6.91
N GLU A 462 18.23 17.08 -6.56
CA GLU A 462 17.77 17.08 -5.17
C GLU A 462 17.61 15.66 -4.58
N LEU A 463 17.58 14.64 -5.44
CA LEU A 463 17.49 13.25 -5.01
C LEU A 463 18.72 12.84 -4.20
N GLY A 464 18.46 12.21 -3.06
CA GLY A 464 19.47 11.55 -2.25
C GLY A 464 20.06 10.33 -2.96
N LYS A 465 21.32 10.03 -2.65
CA LYS A 465 22.06 8.88 -3.20
C LYS A 465 21.29 7.56 -3.03
N GLU A 466 20.74 7.32 -1.85
CA GLU A 466 20.06 6.06 -1.52
C GLU A 466 18.79 5.84 -2.36
N HIS A 467 18.02 6.90 -2.59
CA HIS A 467 16.82 6.83 -3.44
C HIS A 467 17.18 6.57 -4.90
N LEU A 468 18.22 7.25 -5.41
CA LEU A 468 18.71 7.03 -6.77
C LEU A 468 19.27 5.62 -6.95
N LEU A 469 20.03 5.12 -5.96
CA LEU A 469 20.56 3.77 -5.94
C LEU A 469 19.43 2.72 -5.99
N SER A 470 18.42 2.86 -5.13
CA SER A 470 17.27 1.95 -5.10
C SER A 470 16.48 1.99 -6.42
N ALA A 471 16.32 3.15 -7.05
CA ALA A 471 15.68 3.27 -8.36
C ALA A 471 16.48 2.55 -9.46
N ILE A 472 17.80 2.67 -9.47
CA ILE A 472 18.68 2.01 -10.47
C ILE A 472 18.84 0.51 -10.18
N GLN A 473 18.63 0.05 -8.95
CA GLN A 473 18.58 -1.39 -8.67
C GLN A 473 17.30 -2.04 -9.22
N SER A 474 16.22 -1.26 -9.34
CA SER A 474 14.94 -1.75 -9.85
C SER A 474 15.01 -2.19 -11.31
N ASP A 475 14.41 -3.34 -11.58
CA ASP A 475 14.17 -3.84 -12.94
C ASP A 475 13.05 -3.08 -13.66
N TYR A 476 12.27 -2.25 -12.94
CA TYR A 476 11.05 -1.62 -13.44
C TYR A 476 11.22 -0.15 -13.83
N LEU A 477 12.45 0.38 -13.73
CA LEU A 477 12.79 1.77 -14.03
C LEU A 477 12.47 2.12 -15.50
N GLN A 478 11.67 3.15 -15.74
CA GLN A 478 11.28 3.59 -17.08
C GLN A 478 12.33 4.51 -17.73
N ALA A 479 13.52 3.96 -18.02
CA ALA A 479 14.55 4.61 -18.83
C ALA A 479 15.46 3.60 -19.54
N SER A 480 16.10 4.05 -20.61
CA SER A 480 17.16 3.29 -21.28
C SER A 480 18.44 3.29 -20.44
N GLU A 481 19.27 2.23 -20.52
CA GLU A 481 20.57 2.19 -19.83
C GLU A 481 21.49 3.34 -20.23
N GLN A 482 21.40 3.79 -21.49
CA GLN A 482 22.14 4.96 -21.96
C GLN A 482 21.72 6.22 -21.18
N ASP A 483 20.41 6.44 -21.03
CA ASP A 483 19.91 7.60 -20.29
C ASP A 483 20.26 7.49 -18.81
N ILE A 484 20.11 6.30 -18.21
CA ILE A 484 20.52 6.06 -16.82
C ILE A 484 21.99 6.46 -16.63
N LEU A 485 22.90 5.96 -17.47
CA LEU A 485 24.32 6.33 -17.40
C LEU A 485 24.55 7.83 -17.55
N LYS A 486 23.95 8.44 -18.56
CA LYS A 486 24.06 9.88 -18.83
C LYS A 486 23.62 10.72 -17.63
N TYR A 487 22.47 10.40 -17.05
CA TYR A 487 21.88 11.18 -15.97
C TYR A 487 22.49 10.90 -14.60
N VAL A 488 22.97 9.68 -14.35
CA VAL A 488 23.77 9.34 -13.16
C VAL A 488 25.09 10.11 -13.15
N VAL A 489 25.79 10.18 -14.29
CA VAL A 489 27.01 10.99 -14.41
C VAL A 489 26.70 12.47 -14.17
N LYS A 490 25.62 13.01 -14.77
CA LYS A 490 25.19 14.40 -14.53
C LYS A 490 24.85 14.67 -13.06
N TRP A 491 24.16 13.73 -12.42
CA TRP A 491 23.85 13.82 -11.00
C TRP A 491 25.12 13.86 -10.16
N GLY A 492 26.07 12.97 -10.42
CA GLY A 492 27.36 12.94 -9.71
C GLY A 492 28.18 14.21 -9.91
N GLU A 493 28.22 14.75 -11.13
CA GLU A 493 28.85 16.04 -11.44
C GLU A 493 28.23 17.18 -10.63
N GLN A 494 26.90 17.22 -10.52
CA GLN A 494 26.21 18.24 -9.73
C GLN A 494 26.42 18.08 -8.22
N GLN A 495 26.44 16.85 -7.71
CA GLN A 495 26.77 16.59 -6.30
C GLN A 495 28.20 17.00 -5.98
N LEU A 496 29.15 16.78 -6.90
CA LEU A 496 30.53 17.23 -6.74
C LEU A 496 30.61 18.76 -6.73
N ILE A 497 29.92 19.45 -7.65
CA ILE A 497 29.85 20.93 -7.66
C ILE A 497 29.31 21.45 -6.33
N LYS A 498 28.26 20.81 -5.78
CA LYS A 498 27.71 21.18 -4.47
C LYS A 498 28.73 20.99 -3.34
N ARG A 499 29.43 19.85 -3.31
CA ARG A 499 30.51 19.58 -2.33
C ARG A 499 31.66 20.57 -2.44
N MET A 500 32.04 20.98 -3.66
CA MET A 500 33.07 21.99 -3.87
C MET A 500 32.64 23.36 -3.35
N ALA A 501 31.39 23.75 -3.61
CA ALA A 501 30.82 25.00 -3.08
C ALA A 501 30.74 25.03 -1.55
N ASP A 502 30.42 23.89 -0.92
CA ASP A 502 30.38 23.76 0.54
C ASP A 502 31.78 23.80 1.20
N ARG A 503 32.83 23.36 0.49
CA ARG A 503 34.23 23.38 0.96
C ARG A 503 34.87 24.77 0.84
N GLU A 504 34.49 25.57 -0.15
CA GLU A 504 34.97 26.94 -0.34
C GLU A 504 33.83 27.98 -0.24
N PRO A 505 33.17 28.12 0.93
CA PRO A 505 31.97 28.95 1.01
C PRO A 505 32.28 30.44 0.82
N ASN A 506 33.50 30.92 1.10
CA ASN A 506 33.98 32.29 0.83
C ASN A 506 35.47 32.45 1.22
N LEU A 507 36.39 32.62 0.27
CA LEU A 507 37.63 33.36 0.51
C LEU A 507 37.36 34.85 0.20
N LEU A 508 37.05 35.62 1.25
CA LEU A 508 36.94 37.09 1.30
C LEU A 508 35.60 37.70 0.84
N SER A 509 34.82 38.14 1.84
CA SER A 509 33.65 39.04 1.79
C SER A 509 33.94 40.45 1.24
N GLY A 510 35.02 40.62 0.47
CA GLY A 510 35.38 41.84 -0.26
C GLY A 510 35.54 41.65 -1.78
N THR A 511 35.41 40.43 -2.30
CA THR A 511 35.51 40.12 -3.74
C THR A 511 34.32 39.28 -4.21
N ALA A 512 33.11 39.72 -3.88
CA ALA A 512 31.84 39.07 -4.21
C ALA A 512 31.50 38.99 -5.73
N HIS A 513 32.45 39.28 -6.62
CA HIS A 513 32.22 39.39 -8.07
C HIS A 513 33.02 38.42 -8.95
N SER A 514 33.90 37.57 -8.41
CA SER A 514 34.78 36.74 -9.25
C SER A 514 34.26 35.31 -9.50
N VAL A 515 33.75 34.62 -8.46
CA VAL A 515 33.41 33.18 -8.59
C VAL A 515 31.97 32.95 -9.04
N ASN A 516 31.03 33.86 -8.71
CA ASN A 516 29.61 33.67 -9.03
C ASN A 516 29.21 34.03 -10.48
N LYS A 517 30.16 34.48 -11.34
CA LYS A 517 29.88 34.79 -12.76
C LYS A 517 30.44 33.77 -13.75
N ARG A 518 31.36 32.89 -13.34
CA ARG A 518 31.84 31.78 -14.16
C ARG A 518 31.61 30.50 -13.37
N GLY A 519 30.41 29.94 -13.46
CA GLY A 519 30.10 28.65 -12.84
C GLY A 519 31.16 27.59 -13.16
N VAL A 520 31.42 26.71 -12.18
CA VAL A 520 32.35 25.58 -12.29
C VAL A 520 32.04 24.82 -13.57
N LYS A 521 33.02 24.70 -14.48
CA LYS A 521 32.80 23.99 -15.74
C LYS A 521 33.05 22.50 -15.53
N ARG A 522 32.37 21.66 -16.30
CA ARG A 522 32.51 20.19 -16.30
C ARG A 522 33.96 19.67 -16.37
N ARG A 523 34.87 20.46 -16.97
CA ARG A 523 36.30 20.14 -17.15
C ARG A 523 37.17 20.48 -15.93
N ASP A 524 36.63 21.26 -14.98
CA ASP A 524 37.31 21.68 -13.76
C ASP A 524 37.01 20.70 -12.60
N LEU A 525 36.23 19.65 -12.86
CA LEU A 525 35.84 18.63 -11.88
C LEU A 525 36.92 17.56 -11.74
N ASP A 526 37.29 17.25 -10.50
CA ASP A 526 38.19 16.15 -10.22
C ASP A 526 37.53 14.80 -10.56
N VAL A 527 38.26 13.99 -11.32
CA VAL A 527 37.76 12.72 -11.86
C VAL A 527 37.79 11.63 -10.77
N GLU A 528 38.74 11.69 -9.84
CA GLU A 528 38.82 10.72 -8.74
C GLU A 528 37.68 10.91 -7.73
N GLU A 529 37.45 12.15 -7.26
CA GLU A 529 36.30 12.45 -6.40
C GLU A 529 34.95 12.13 -7.08
N LEU A 530 34.83 12.35 -8.39
CA LEU A 530 33.62 11.97 -9.13
C LEU A 530 33.44 10.45 -9.16
N LYS A 531 34.52 9.68 -9.34
CA LYS A 531 34.46 8.21 -9.26
C LYS A 531 34.03 7.74 -7.89
N GLU A 532 34.50 8.36 -6.81
CA GLU A 532 34.06 8.00 -5.45
C GLU A 532 32.54 8.17 -5.28
N ILE A 533 31.99 9.30 -5.75
CA ILE A 533 30.54 9.58 -5.71
C ILE A 533 29.74 8.55 -6.52
N LEU A 534 30.25 8.19 -7.70
CA LEU A 534 29.54 7.31 -8.65
C LEU A 534 29.78 5.81 -8.41
N SER A 535 30.86 5.42 -7.74
CA SER A 535 31.23 4.03 -7.45
C SER A 535 30.10 3.15 -6.87
N PRO A 536 29.22 3.64 -5.97
CA PRO A 536 28.08 2.83 -5.49
C PRO A 536 26.95 2.67 -6.52
N LEU A 537 26.86 3.54 -7.54
CA LEU A 537 25.77 3.55 -8.52
C LEU A 537 26.11 2.80 -9.80
N LEU A 538 27.34 2.94 -10.29
CA LEU A 538 27.79 2.39 -11.58
C LEU A 538 27.64 0.86 -11.72
N PRO A 539 27.87 0.02 -10.68
CA PRO A 539 27.72 -1.43 -10.80
C PRO A 539 26.30 -1.90 -11.16
N PHE A 540 25.29 -1.05 -10.95
CA PHE A 540 23.89 -1.37 -11.24
C PHE A 540 23.45 -0.95 -12.65
N ILE A 541 24.34 -0.32 -13.42
CA ILE A 541 24.10 0.05 -14.82
C ILE A 541 24.53 -1.12 -15.71
N ARG A 542 23.62 -1.57 -16.58
CA ARG A 542 23.83 -2.77 -17.42
C ARG A 542 24.52 -2.35 -18.71
N THR A 543 25.86 -2.29 -18.69
CA THR A 543 26.66 -1.80 -19.82
C THR A 543 26.40 -2.59 -21.11
N GLU A 544 26.16 -3.89 -21.00
CA GLU A 544 25.85 -4.80 -22.12
C GLU A 544 24.46 -4.54 -22.75
N HIS A 545 23.58 -3.82 -22.05
CA HIS A 545 22.22 -3.48 -22.54
C HIS A 545 22.13 -2.03 -23.03
N ILE A 546 23.25 -1.31 -23.15
CA ILE A 546 23.29 0.06 -23.68
C ILE A 546 23.08 0.03 -25.20
N LEU A 547 22.06 0.74 -25.67
CA LEU A 547 21.77 0.93 -27.10
C LEU A 547 21.87 2.42 -27.47
N PRO A 548 22.53 2.76 -28.60
CA PRO A 548 23.23 1.87 -29.53
C PRO A 548 24.61 1.43 -28.98
N PRO A 549 25.21 0.34 -29.50
CA PRO A 549 26.48 -0.19 -28.99
C PRO A 549 27.67 0.78 -29.13
N ASN A 550 27.61 1.71 -30.09
CA ASN A 550 28.57 2.80 -30.29
C ASN A 550 28.15 4.09 -29.56
N SER A 551 27.47 3.98 -28.41
CA SER A 551 27.02 5.14 -27.66
C SER A 551 28.18 6.06 -27.27
N ASP A 552 28.07 7.34 -27.65
CA ASP A 552 29.01 8.39 -27.25
C ASP A 552 29.07 8.53 -25.72
N VAL A 553 27.95 8.27 -25.03
CA VAL A 553 27.86 8.36 -23.56
C VAL A 553 28.72 7.30 -22.89
N LEU A 554 28.64 6.05 -23.37
CA LEU A 554 29.46 4.96 -22.87
C LEU A 554 30.94 5.20 -23.19
N SER A 555 31.23 5.65 -24.41
CA SER A 555 32.59 5.98 -24.84
C SER A 555 33.21 7.12 -24.01
N ASP A 556 32.43 8.16 -23.67
CA ASP A 556 32.86 9.26 -22.79
C ASP A 556 33.15 8.75 -21.36
N ALA A 557 32.26 7.91 -20.81
CA ALA A 557 32.42 7.33 -19.48
C ALA A 557 33.68 6.44 -19.37
N LEU A 558 33.96 5.64 -20.41
CA LEU A 558 35.16 4.80 -20.50
C LEU A 558 36.44 5.64 -20.65
N LYS A 559 36.44 6.67 -21.51
CA LYS A 559 37.58 7.59 -21.68
C LYS A 559 37.92 8.34 -20.39
N ARG A 560 36.91 8.69 -19.58
CA ARG A 560 37.08 9.30 -18.26
C ARG A 560 37.46 8.29 -17.17
N GLY A 561 37.52 7.00 -17.52
CA GLY A 561 37.82 5.91 -16.59
C GLY A 561 36.79 5.76 -15.47
N LEU A 562 35.55 6.20 -15.68
CA LEU A 562 34.47 6.10 -14.68
C LEU A 562 34.01 4.65 -14.52
N ILE A 563 33.98 3.89 -15.62
CA ILE A 563 33.63 2.47 -15.63
C ILE A 563 34.93 1.67 -15.80
N SER A 564 35.19 0.76 -14.87
CA SER A 564 36.31 -0.19 -14.97
C SER A 564 35.94 -1.32 -15.91
N THR A 565 36.38 -1.26 -17.16
CA THR A 565 36.32 -2.43 -18.05
C THR A 565 37.44 -3.40 -17.66
N PRO A 566 37.15 -4.69 -17.44
CA PRO A 566 38.21 -5.68 -17.34
C PRO A 566 39.05 -5.69 -18.63
N PRO A 567 40.35 -6.06 -18.57
CA PRO A 567 41.21 -6.11 -19.74
C PRO A 567 40.60 -6.96 -20.86
N SER A 568 40.76 -6.56 -22.12
CA SER A 568 40.19 -7.22 -23.29
C SER A 568 40.50 -8.73 -23.38
N ASP A 569 41.58 -9.19 -22.75
CA ASP A 569 42.00 -10.60 -22.70
C ASP A 569 41.17 -11.46 -21.73
N MET A 570 40.35 -10.85 -20.87
CA MET A 570 39.41 -11.54 -19.97
C MET A 570 37.95 -11.49 -20.46
N LEU A 571 37.69 -10.79 -21.57
CA LEU A 571 36.39 -10.77 -22.21
C LEU A 571 36.29 -11.97 -23.18
N PRO A 572 35.18 -12.74 -23.17
CA PRO A 572 35.02 -13.84 -24.10
C PRO A 572 35.18 -13.34 -25.53
N THR A 573 35.95 -14.07 -26.34
CA THR A 573 36.13 -13.80 -27.76
C THR A 573 34.76 -13.63 -28.42
N ALA A 574 34.65 -12.64 -29.30
CA ALA A 574 33.42 -12.17 -29.96
C ALA A 574 32.73 -13.20 -30.90
N GLU A 575 32.91 -14.50 -30.65
CA GLU A 575 32.24 -15.60 -31.34
C GLU A 575 30.89 -15.96 -30.70
N GLY A 576 30.58 -15.46 -29.51
CA GLY A 576 29.24 -15.49 -28.93
C GLY A 576 28.41 -14.30 -29.42
N GLY A 577 27.39 -14.56 -30.25
CA GLY A 577 26.57 -13.51 -30.87
C GLY A 577 25.95 -12.50 -29.89
N LYS A 578 25.54 -11.34 -30.43
CA LYS A 578 24.93 -10.20 -29.70
C LYS A 578 23.72 -10.58 -28.83
N SER A 579 23.12 -11.75 -29.04
CA SER A 579 21.97 -12.27 -28.30
C SER A 579 22.32 -12.80 -26.90
N ASN A 580 23.57 -13.19 -26.63
CA ASN A 580 23.97 -13.86 -25.39
C ASN A 580 23.86 -12.99 -24.14
N ALA A 581 23.96 -11.67 -24.27
CA ALA A 581 23.84 -10.73 -23.15
C ALA A 581 22.38 -10.44 -22.75
N TRP A 582 21.43 -10.69 -23.66
CA TRP A 582 20.01 -10.36 -23.49
C TRP A 582 19.15 -11.59 -23.18
N LEU A 583 19.62 -12.79 -23.54
CA LEU A 583 18.92 -14.05 -23.36
C LEU A 583 19.57 -14.93 -22.28
N ARG A 584 18.73 -15.65 -21.53
CA ARG A 584 19.18 -16.61 -20.52
C ARG A 584 19.70 -17.88 -21.19
N GLN A 585 21.02 -17.95 -21.44
CA GLN A 585 21.67 -19.16 -21.96
C GLN A 585 22.41 -19.94 -20.86
N LYS A 586 22.37 -21.28 -20.93
CA LYS A 586 22.96 -22.17 -19.91
C LYS A 586 24.50 -22.09 -19.78
N ASN A 587 25.19 -21.53 -20.78
CA ASN A 587 26.66 -21.53 -20.87
C ASN A 587 27.28 -20.13 -21.10
N ALA A 588 26.50 -19.04 -20.98
CA ALA A 588 26.97 -17.69 -21.28
C ALA A 588 27.10 -16.84 -20.00
N GLY A 589 28.28 -16.83 -19.39
CA GLY A 589 28.68 -15.86 -18.36
C GLY A 589 27.67 -15.59 -17.22
N ILE A 590 27.75 -14.40 -16.63
CA ILE A 590 26.81 -13.91 -15.61
C ILE A 590 25.63 -13.26 -16.37
N TYR A 591 24.51 -13.98 -16.46
CA TYR A 591 23.29 -13.42 -17.08
C TYR A 591 22.70 -12.31 -16.20
N VAL A 592 22.46 -11.15 -16.82
CA VAL A 592 21.72 -10.03 -16.21
C VAL A 592 20.44 -9.84 -16.99
N ARG A 593 19.31 -9.79 -16.29
CA ARG A 593 17.98 -9.60 -16.89
C ARG A 593 17.89 -8.22 -17.58
N PRO A 594 17.27 -8.09 -18.77
CA PRO A 594 16.99 -6.78 -19.36
C PRO A 594 16.01 -5.96 -18.52
N ARG A 595 16.21 -4.64 -18.46
CA ARG A 595 15.34 -3.73 -17.70
C ARG A 595 13.99 -3.55 -18.43
N LEU A 596 12.89 -3.48 -17.69
CA LEU A 596 11.54 -3.38 -18.27
C LEU A 596 11.26 -1.94 -18.74
N PHE A 597 11.83 -1.55 -19.87
CA PHE A 597 11.62 -0.25 -20.49
C PHE A 597 10.55 -0.33 -21.58
N SER A 598 9.39 0.30 -21.35
CA SER A 598 8.20 0.13 -22.19
C SER A 598 8.43 0.34 -23.71
N PRO A 599 9.19 1.37 -24.16
CA PRO A 599 9.48 1.54 -25.58
C PRO A 599 10.23 0.38 -26.23
N TYR A 600 11.16 -0.28 -25.53
CA TYR A 600 11.86 -1.46 -26.06
C TYR A 600 10.96 -2.69 -26.08
N VAL A 601 10.13 -2.87 -25.04
CA VAL A 601 9.19 -4.00 -24.95
C VAL A 601 8.17 -3.95 -26.09
N GLU A 602 7.55 -2.80 -26.32
CA GLU A 602 6.54 -2.65 -27.38
C GLU A 602 7.13 -2.87 -28.77
N GLU A 603 8.35 -2.37 -28.98
CA GLU A 603 9.05 -2.55 -30.25
C GLU A 603 9.47 -4.01 -30.48
N ALA A 604 9.99 -4.70 -29.46
CA ALA A 604 10.34 -6.12 -29.57
C ALA A 604 9.13 -6.98 -29.90
N LYS A 605 7.96 -6.68 -29.32
CA LYS A 605 6.70 -7.35 -29.66
C LYS A 605 6.28 -7.08 -31.11
N SER A 606 6.38 -5.82 -31.56
CA SER A 606 6.08 -5.46 -32.96
C SER A 606 6.96 -6.22 -33.95
N VAL A 607 8.27 -6.30 -33.68
CA VAL A 607 9.22 -7.04 -34.52
C VAL A 607 8.89 -8.54 -34.54
N LEU A 608 8.56 -9.13 -33.39
CA LEU A 608 8.16 -10.53 -33.33
C LEU A 608 6.90 -10.80 -34.15
N ASP A 609 5.87 -9.96 -34.01
CA ASP A 609 4.62 -10.07 -34.76
C ASP A 609 4.87 -9.98 -36.28
N GLU A 610 5.71 -9.02 -36.72
CA GLU A 610 6.14 -8.89 -38.12
C GLU A 610 6.82 -10.18 -38.62
N MET A 611 7.78 -10.73 -37.86
CA MET A 611 8.47 -11.97 -38.23
C MET A 611 7.54 -13.20 -38.24
N MET A 612 6.55 -13.27 -37.34
CA MET A 612 5.55 -14.34 -37.30
C MET A 612 4.60 -14.30 -38.50
N VAL A 613 4.19 -13.09 -38.93
CA VAL A 613 3.38 -12.87 -40.13
C VAL A 613 4.16 -13.31 -41.37
N GLU A 614 5.43 -12.92 -41.50
CA GLU A 614 6.28 -13.35 -42.62
C GLU A 614 6.42 -14.88 -42.67
N GLN A 615 6.59 -15.56 -41.52
CA GLN A 615 6.62 -17.02 -41.47
C GLN A 615 5.28 -17.65 -41.87
N THR A 616 4.15 -17.11 -41.42
CA THR A 616 2.83 -17.65 -41.79
C THR A 616 2.52 -17.42 -43.27
N ASP A 617 2.92 -16.29 -43.84
CA ASP A 617 2.79 -16.02 -45.28
C ASP A 617 3.73 -16.89 -46.11
N LEU A 618 4.95 -17.17 -45.65
CA LEU A 618 5.85 -18.15 -46.26
C LEU A 618 5.26 -19.56 -46.22
N VAL A 619 4.65 -19.97 -45.10
CA VAL A 619 3.95 -21.26 -44.97
C VAL A 619 2.74 -21.31 -45.89
N ARG A 620 1.94 -20.23 -45.98
CA ARG A 620 0.81 -20.12 -46.92
C ARG A 620 1.28 -20.18 -48.37
N LEU A 621 2.34 -19.47 -48.75
CA LEU A 621 2.92 -19.51 -50.10
C LEU A 621 3.47 -20.90 -50.44
N ARG A 622 4.07 -21.60 -49.47
CA ARG A 622 4.45 -23.01 -49.63
C ARG A 622 3.23 -23.90 -49.82
N LEU A 623 2.16 -23.70 -49.04
CA LEU A 623 0.91 -24.46 -49.17
C LEU A 623 0.22 -24.22 -50.53
N VAL A 624 0.20 -22.97 -51.01
CA VAL A 624 -0.38 -22.58 -52.31
C VAL A 624 0.40 -23.20 -53.47
N ARG A 625 1.73 -23.30 -53.38
CA ARG A 625 2.58 -23.98 -54.38
C ARG A 625 2.48 -25.51 -54.35
N MET A 626 1.95 -26.10 -53.27
CA MET A 626 1.76 -27.55 -53.14
C MET A 626 0.35 -28.04 -53.50
N SER A 627 -0.55 -27.15 -53.96
CA SER A 627 -1.94 -27.48 -54.33
C SER A 627 -2.12 -28.30 -55.63
N ASN A 628 -1.04 -28.76 -56.27
CA ASN A 628 -1.08 -29.56 -57.51
C ASN A 628 -0.64 -31.03 -57.35
N VAL A 629 -0.67 -31.59 -56.13
CA VAL A 629 -0.42 -33.03 -55.93
C VAL A 629 -1.65 -33.66 -55.28
N PRO A 630 -2.29 -34.66 -55.91
CA PRO A 630 -3.46 -35.29 -55.33
C PRO A 630 -3.11 -36.05 -54.06
N ASP A 631 -4.07 -35.97 -53.16
CA ASP A 631 -4.10 -36.49 -51.81
C ASP A 631 -4.11 -38.02 -51.81
N THR A 632 -2.95 -38.64 -51.59
CA THR A 632 -2.84 -40.00 -51.07
C THR A 632 -1.58 -40.09 -50.23
N LEU A 633 -1.71 -39.97 -48.91
CA LEU A 633 -1.06 -40.86 -47.93
C LEU A 633 -1.42 -40.39 -46.51
N TYR A 634 -2.46 -41.02 -45.96
CA TYR A 634 -2.65 -41.13 -44.52
C TYR A 634 -1.55 -42.03 -43.95
N MET A 635 -0.78 -41.55 -42.96
CA MET A 635 -0.39 -42.35 -41.80
C MET A 635 -0.16 -41.43 -40.59
N VAL A 636 -1.02 -41.64 -39.59
CA VAL A 636 -1.00 -41.05 -38.26
C VAL A 636 0.30 -41.42 -37.54
N ASN A 637 0.88 -40.47 -36.80
CA ASN A 637 1.55 -40.78 -35.54
C ASN A 637 1.46 -39.59 -34.57
N ASN A 638 0.56 -39.74 -33.59
CA ASN A 638 0.54 -38.96 -32.36
C ASN A 638 1.74 -39.37 -31.51
N ALA A 639 2.72 -38.47 -31.37
CA ALA A 639 3.73 -38.56 -30.31
C ALA A 639 3.84 -37.20 -29.63
N VAL A 640 3.27 -37.13 -28.44
CA VAL A 640 3.46 -36.06 -27.46
C VAL A 640 4.91 -36.14 -26.95
N PRO A 641 5.73 -35.07 -27.00
CA PRO A 641 6.99 -35.06 -26.28
C PRO A 641 6.73 -34.77 -24.80
N GLN A 642 6.71 -35.82 -23.98
CA GLN A 642 7.01 -35.72 -22.55
C GLN A 642 8.50 -35.41 -22.39
N CYS A 643 8.82 -34.21 -21.92
CA CYS A 643 10.17 -33.88 -21.44
C CYS A 643 10.13 -33.63 -19.94
N CYS A 644 10.30 -34.71 -19.17
CA CYS A 644 10.75 -34.67 -17.79
C CYS A 644 12.14 -35.31 -17.76
N HIS A 645 13.20 -34.51 -17.66
CA HIS A 645 14.53 -35.04 -17.35
C HIS A 645 15.18 -34.27 -16.19
N MET A 646 15.52 -35.07 -15.18
CA MET A 646 16.22 -34.75 -13.96
C MET A 646 17.67 -34.33 -14.26
N ILE A 647 18.14 -33.29 -13.59
CA ILE A 647 19.56 -32.94 -13.54
C ILE A 647 20.13 -33.45 -12.21
N ASN A 648 21.21 -34.21 -12.32
CA ASN A 648 21.99 -34.80 -11.25
C ASN A 648 23.00 -33.74 -10.75
N HIS A 649 22.92 -33.32 -9.49
CA HIS A 649 23.95 -32.47 -8.87
C HIS A 649 24.75 -33.25 -7.83
N GLN A 650 26.06 -33.24 -8.05
CA GLN A 650 27.12 -33.84 -7.25
C GLN A 650 27.27 -33.11 -5.91
N GLN A 651 27.36 -33.87 -4.82
CA GLN A 651 27.54 -33.39 -3.45
C GLN A 651 28.93 -32.79 -3.22
N MET A 652 28.99 -31.66 -2.51
CA MET A 652 30.19 -31.20 -1.80
C MET A 652 29.91 -31.18 -0.30
N ALA A 653 30.91 -31.66 0.45
CA ALA A 653 30.86 -32.00 1.86
C ALA A 653 30.77 -30.78 2.79
N GLY A 654 30.10 -30.98 3.92
CA GLY A 654 29.93 -29.99 4.97
C GLY A 654 31.21 -29.66 5.74
N GLY A 655 31.38 -28.37 6.03
CA GLY A 655 32.33 -27.85 7.01
C GLY A 655 31.56 -27.20 8.15
N SER A 656 31.81 -27.66 9.37
CA SER A 656 31.37 -27.07 10.62
C SER A 656 31.87 -25.62 10.76
N GLY A 657 30.97 -24.70 11.07
CA GLY A 657 31.30 -23.32 11.41
C GLY A 657 30.32 -22.78 12.44
N THR A 658 30.76 -22.75 13.69
CA THR A 658 30.13 -22.09 14.84
C THR A 658 29.60 -20.70 14.49
N ALA A 659 28.33 -20.43 14.85
CA ALA A 659 27.70 -19.13 14.69
C ALA A 659 28.40 -18.06 15.55
N PRO A 660 28.72 -16.87 15.02
CA PRO A 660 28.96 -15.71 15.85
C PRO A 660 27.60 -15.17 16.33
N SER A 661 27.41 -15.18 17.64
CA SER A 661 26.32 -14.49 18.32
C SER A 661 26.66 -13.00 18.39
N VAL A 662 25.94 -12.13 17.65
CA VAL A 662 25.63 -10.75 18.10
C VAL A 662 24.40 -10.16 17.36
N VAL A 663 23.55 -9.47 18.12
CA VAL A 663 22.67 -8.31 17.79
C VAL A 663 21.21 -8.53 17.30
N ALA A 664 20.30 -8.08 18.17
CA ALA A 664 19.03 -7.37 17.95
C ALA A 664 18.29 -7.52 16.61
N ASN A 665 17.27 -8.37 16.60
CA ASN A 665 16.03 -8.28 15.82
C ASN A 665 15.24 -9.58 16.06
N GLU A 666 14.63 -9.72 17.24
CA GLU A 666 13.65 -10.80 17.41
C GLU A 666 12.46 -10.47 16.51
N ILE A 667 12.25 -11.30 15.48
CA ILE A 667 11.05 -11.24 14.65
C ILE A 667 9.86 -11.43 15.61
N PRO A 668 8.94 -10.46 15.73
CA PRO A 668 7.77 -10.62 16.58
C PRO A 668 6.99 -11.83 16.07
N VAL A 669 6.92 -12.90 16.86
CA VAL A 669 6.21 -14.12 16.46
C VAL A 669 4.71 -13.89 16.74
N PRO A 670 3.87 -13.79 15.70
CA PRO A 670 2.44 -13.57 15.89
C PRO A 670 1.76 -14.83 16.45
N PRO A 671 0.53 -14.71 17.01
CA PRO A 671 -0.22 -15.87 17.48
C PRO A 671 -0.43 -16.92 16.38
N LEU A 672 -0.46 -18.20 16.75
CA LEU A 672 -0.60 -19.31 15.80
C LEU A 672 -1.84 -19.19 14.90
N SER A 673 -2.96 -18.66 15.42
CA SER A 673 -4.17 -18.40 14.63
C SER A 673 -3.90 -17.46 13.45
N VAL A 674 -3.15 -16.38 13.71
CA VAL A 674 -2.77 -15.40 12.69
C VAL A 674 -1.87 -16.04 11.64
N VAL A 675 -0.90 -16.87 12.04
CA VAL A 675 -0.03 -17.59 11.10
C VAL A 675 -0.84 -18.55 10.21
N LYS A 676 -1.82 -19.26 10.79
CA LYS A 676 -2.71 -20.15 10.02
C LYS A 676 -3.53 -19.36 8.99
N ASP A 677 -4.02 -18.18 9.35
CA ASP A 677 -4.73 -17.29 8.43
C ASP A 677 -3.81 -16.72 7.34
N MET A 678 -2.56 -16.39 7.66
CA MET A 678 -1.55 -15.97 6.68
C MET A 678 -1.24 -17.07 5.66
N ILE A 679 -1.10 -18.33 6.12
CA ILE A 679 -0.86 -19.48 5.22
C ILE A 679 -2.09 -19.72 4.32
N ARG A 680 -3.31 -19.61 4.86
CA ARG A 680 -4.54 -19.68 4.07
C ARG A 680 -4.55 -18.59 3.00
N ARG A 681 -4.22 -17.36 3.37
CA ARG A 681 -4.15 -16.23 2.45
C ARG A 681 -3.11 -16.42 1.35
N LEU A 682 -1.93 -16.95 1.70
CA LEU A 682 -0.90 -17.29 0.71
C LEU A 682 -1.40 -18.32 -0.30
N HIS A 683 -2.15 -19.32 0.17
CA HIS A 683 -2.75 -20.34 -0.69
C HIS A 683 -3.83 -19.75 -1.63
N GLU A 684 -4.70 -18.88 -1.13
CA GLU A 684 -5.68 -18.16 -1.97
C GLU A 684 -4.99 -17.38 -3.10
N LEU A 685 -3.91 -16.65 -2.77
CA LEU A 685 -3.17 -15.85 -3.75
C LEU A 685 -2.52 -16.71 -4.83
N ARG A 686 -2.00 -17.90 -4.47
CA ARG A 686 -1.40 -18.85 -5.44
C ARG A 686 -2.37 -19.32 -6.52
N HIS A 687 -3.67 -19.36 -6.22
CA HIS A 687 -4.70 -19.82 -7.16
C HIS A 687 -5.26 -18.71 -8.06
N THR A 688 -4.76 -17.48 -7.93
CA THR A 688 -5.15 -16.39 -8.83
C THR A 688 -4.51 -16.54 -10.20
N GLU A 689 -5.25 -16.23 -11.27
CA GLU A 689 -4.77 -16.34 -12.66
C GLU A 689 -3.47 -15.55 -12.89
N GLN A 690 -3.35 -14.40 -12.24
CA GLN A 690 -2.17 -13.55 -12.33
C GLN A 690 -0.91 -14.26 -11.82
N VAL A 691 -1.00 -14.99 -10.70
CA VAL A 691 0.12 -15.70 -10.10
C VAL A 691 0.44 -16.97 -10.88
N GLN A 692 -0.58 -17.70 -11.31
CA GLN A 692 -0.42 -18.88 -12.17
C GLN A 692 0.30 -18.51 -13.48
N ARG A 693 -0.08 -17.38 -14.09
CA ARG A 693 0.61 -16.83 -15.27
C ARG A 693 2.08 -16.50 -14.97
N ALA A 694 2.38 -15.87 -13.84
CA ALA A 694 3.76 -15.56 -13.46
C ALA A 694 4.62 -16.83 -13.26
N TYR A 695 4.06 -17.89 -12.67
CA TYR A 695 4.75 -19.18 -12.59
C TYR A 695 4.96 -19.83 -13.97
N ALA A 696 3.97 -19.74 -14.86
CA ALA A 696 4.05 -20.31 -16.22
C ALA A 696 5.11 -19.64 -17.10
N LEU A 697 5.32 -18.33 -16.93
CA LEU A 697 6.32 -17.55 -17.68
C LEU A 697 7.76 -17.72 -17.16
N ASN A 698 7.97 -18.58 -16.15
CA ASN A 698 9.27 -18.93 -15.57
C ASN A 698 10.15 -17.71 -15.21
N CYS A 699 9.52 -16.69 -14.60
CA CYS A 699 10.12 -15.39 -14.27
C CYS A 699 11.23 -15.47 -13.21
N GLY A 700 12.41 -15.99 -13.57
CA GLY A 700 13.57 -16.05 -12.68
C GLY A 700 13.32 -16.86 -11.41
N GLU A 701 13.20 -18.19 -11.57
CA GLU A 701 13.00 -19.20 -10.53
C GLU A 701 11.72 -18.97 -9.70
N GLY A 702 10.86 -19.99 -9.53
CA GLY A 702 9.59 -19.84 -8.80
C GLY A 702 9.72 -19.28 -7.36
N ALA A 703 10.94 -19.22 -6.82
CA ALA A 703 11.27 -18.53 -5.58
C ALA A 703 10.94 -17.03 -5.60
N THR A 704 11.23 -16.30 -6.68
CA THR A 704 11.01 -14.83 -6.74
C THR A 704 9.52 -14.49 -6.68
N VAL A 705 8.70 -15.22 -7.45
CA VAL A 705 7.23 -15.11 -7.39
C VAL A 705 6.72 -15.41 -5.98
N SER A 706 7.24 -16.48 -5.36
CA SER A 706 6.85 -16.87 -4.00
C SER A 706 7.23 -15.81 -2.96
N TYR A 707 8.38 -15.16 -3.11
CA TYR A 707 8.84 -14.09 -2.22
C TYR A 707 7.93 -12.86 -2.29
N GLU A 708 7.54 -12.41 -3.48
CA GLU A 708 6.60 -11.28 -3.63
C GLU A 708 5.23 -11.57 -2.99
N LEU A 709 4.76 -12.81 -3.07
CA LEU A 709 3.53 -13.23 -2.40
C LEU A 709 3.68 -13.21 -0.87
N GLN A 710 4.81 -13.68 -0.35
CA GLN A 710 5.10 -13.64 1.08
C GLN A 710 5.14 -12.19 1.60
N LEU A 711 5.79 -11.28 0.87
CA LEU A 711 5.81 -9.85 1.21
C LEU A 711 4.40 -9.26 1.23
N ARG A 712 3.57 -9.58 0.22
CA ARG A 712 2.18 -9.14 0.18
C ARG A 712 1.41 -9.59 1.42
N VAL A 713 1.48 -10.88 1.76
CA VAL A 713 0.77 -11.44 2.93
C VAL A 713 1.28 -10.80 4.21
N LEU A 714 2.58 -10.70 4.43
CA LEU A 714 3.13 -10.07 5.64
C LEU A 714 2.62 -8.64 5.83
N ARG A 715 2.61 -7.86 4.74
CA ARG A 715 2.14 -6.47 4.76
C ARG A 715 0.64 -6.37 5.00
N GLU A 716 -0.19 -7.25 4.42
CA GLU A 716 -1.64 -7.36 4.70
C GLU A 716 -1.92 -7.64 6.19
N PHE A 717 -1.00 -8.29 6.89
CA PHE A 717 -1.09 -8.58 8.33
C PHE A 717 -0.29 -7.62 9.22
N GLY A 718 0.31 -6.57 8.66
CA GLY A 718 1.05 -5.55 9.43
C GLY A 718 2.42 -5.97 9.95
N LEU A 719 3.00 -7.04 9.40
CA LEU A 719 4.33 -7.53 9.75
C LEU A 719 5.43 -6.90 8.87
N ALA A 720 6.65 -6.84 9.41
CA ALA A 720 7.80 -6.31 8.69
C ALA A 720 8.29 -7.27 7.60
N ASP A 721 8.85 -6.74 6.51
CA ASP A 721 9.37 -7.52 5.38
C ASP A 721 10.46 -8.55 5.77
N GLY A 722 11.20 -8.29 6.85
CA GLY A 722 12.20 -9.23 7.39
C GLY A 722 11.61 -10.50 8.00
N ALA A 723 10.29 -10.56 8.22
CA ALA A 723 9.60 -11.70 8.81
C ALA A 723 9.21 -12.78 7.78
N THR A 724 9.76 -12.74 6.55
CA THR A 724 9.55 -13.76 5.50
C THR A 724 9.96 -15.16 5.92
N GLU A 725 10.93 -15.27 6.84
CA GLU A 725 11.31 -16.55 7.42
C GLU A 725 10.16 -17.27 8.13
N LEU A 726 9.19 -16.53 8.72
CA LEU A 726 8.01 -17.10 9.37
C LEU A 726 7.19 -17.95 8.39
N LEU A 727 7.05 -17.49 7.15
CA LEU A 727 6.29 -18.18 6.11
C LEU A 727 7.13 -19.24 5.40
N GLN A 728 8.43 -19.01 5.24
CA GLN A 728 9.33 -19.96 4.57
C GLN A 728 9.59 -21.21 5.42
N ASN A 729 9.73 -21.05 6.74
CA ASN A 729 10.08 -22.12 7.68
C ASN A 729 9.22 -22.07 8.95
N PRO A 730 7.89 -22.25 8.87
CA PRO A 730 6.98 -22.09 10.01
C PRO A 730 7.28 -23.09 11.16
N SER A 731 7.82 -24.26 10.85
CA SER A 731 8.22 -25.27 11.84
C SER A 731 9.38 -24.83 12.75
N LYS A 732 10.19 -23.85 12.35
CA LYS A 732 11.23 -23.27 13.23
C LYS A 732 10.62 -22.50 14.39
N PHE A 733 9.46 -21.90 14.19
CA PHE A 733 8.78 -21.05 15.16
C PHE A 733 7.69 -21.80 15.93
N PHE A 734 7.09 -22.82 15.31
CA PHE A 734 6.08 -23.67 15.92
C PHE A 734 6.44 -25.15 15.68
N PRO A 735 7.38 -25.72 16.48
CA PRO A 735 7.89 -27.08 16.26
C PRO A 735 6.86 -28.18 16.50
N ASP A 736 5.85 -27.91 17.35
CA ASP A 736 4.80 -28.87 17.70
C ASP A 736 3.63 -28.89 16.70
N GLU A 737 3.58 -27.92 15.78
CA GLU A 737 2.50 -27.80 14.81
C GLU A 737 2.90 -28.41 13.46
N ARG A 738 2.03 -29.29 12.95
CA ARG A 738 2.12 -29.79 11.58
C ARG A 738 1.35 -28.86 10.67
N PHE A 739 2.01 -27.81 10.21
CA PHE A 739 1.64 -27.22 8.93
C PHE A 739 1.81 -28.35 7.92
N GLY A 740 0.77 -28.73 7.16
CA GLY A 740 0.84 -29.87 6.24
C GLY A 740 2.03 -29.75 5.27
N ASP A 741 2.29 -30.79 4.45
CA ASP A 741 3.35 -30.81 3.40
C ASP A 741 3.28 -29.62 2.39
N GLU A 742 2.34 -28.71 2.59
CA GLU A 742 2.03 -27.44 1.93
C GLU A 742 2.96 -26.26 2.30
N SER A 743 4.07 -26.49 3.01
CA SER A 743 5.08 -25.45 3.28
C SER A 743 5.82 -25.03 2.00
N PRO A 744 6.24 -23.76 1.82
CA PRO A 744 6.40 -23.12 0.50
C PRO A 744 7.50 -23.65 -0.44
N ILE A 745 8.32 -24.63 -0.02
CA ILE A 745 9.52 -25.07 -0.77
C ILE A 745 9.62 -26.60 -0.92
N LEU A 746 8.72 -27.42 -0.34
CA LEU A 746 8.89 -28.89 -0.32
C LEU A 746 7.99 -29.68 -1.28
N ALA A 747 7.63 -29.11 -2.44
CA ALA A 747 7.04 -29.89 -3.54
C ALA A 747 8.09 -30.65 -4.39
N LEU A 748 9.29 -30.90 -3.85
CA LEU A 748 10.36 -31.63 -4.54
C LEU A 748 10.99 -32.71 -3.65
N ARG A 749 10.15 -33.53 -3.00
CA ARG A 749 10.59 -34.82 -2.46
C ARG A 749 9.43 -35.83 -2.41
N GLN A 750 9.04 -36.35 -3.57
CA GLN A 750 8.28 -37.60 -3.60
C GLN A 750 9.22 -38.72 -3.13
N VAL A 751 8.98 -39.24 -1.93
CA VAL A 751 9.60 -40.48 -1.43
C VAL A 751 9.00 -41.64 -2.22
N GLY A 752 9.65 -41.98 -3.34
CA GLY A 752 9.36 -43.20 -4.09
C GLY A 752 9.73 -44.42 -3.25
N ARG A 753 8.73 -45.15 -2.75
CA ARG A 753 8.88 -46.52 -2.26
C ARG A 753 9.34 -47.42 -3.41
N CYS A 754 10.63 -47.72 -3.48
CA CYS A 754 11.14 -48.84 -4.28
C CYS A 754 11.36 -50.05 -3.37
N ARG A 755 10.50 -51.07 -3.58
CA ARG A 755 10.67 -52.44 -3.08
C ARG A 755 11.99 -53.00 -3.60
N VAL A 756 12.85 -53.46 -2.70
CA VAL A 756 14.05 -54.23 -3.04
C VAL A 756 13.71 -55.72 -2.90
N ASN A 757 13.70 -56.43 -4.03
CA ASN A 757 13.66 -57.89 -4.04
C ASN A 757 15.09 -58.44 -3.87
N SER A 758 15.30 -59.07 -2.70
CA SER A 758 16.02 -60.34 -2.45
C SER A 758 17.37 -60.66 -3.14
N SER A 759 18.43 -60.63 -2.32
CA SER A 759 19.35 -61.75 -1.94
C SER A 759 20.34 -62.36 -2.95
N PRO A 760 21.40 -63.11 -2.51
CA PRO A 760 22.17 -63.10 -1.25
C PRO A 760 23.71 -63.31 -1.41
N ALA A 761 24.48 -63.08 -0.32
CA ALA A 761 25.66 -63.87 0.12
C ALA A 761 26.10 -63.30 1.50
N MET A 762 25.86 -63.98 2.63
CA MET A 762 26.81 -64.87 3.35
C MET A 762 28.26 -64.34 3.29
N ASP A 763 28.96 -64.06 4.38
CA ASP A 763 29.14 -64.92 5.55
C ASP A 763 29.80 -64.15 6.72
N SER A 764 29.45 -64.56 7.96
CA SER A 764 30.33 -64.72 9.14
C SER A 764 31.10 -63.49 9.71
N MET A 765 31.20 -63.20 11.02
CA MET A 765 31.02 -63.92 12.27
C MET A 765 31.30 -62.94 13.45
N ILE A 766 30.59 -63.09 14.60
CA ILE A 766 31.12 -63.07 16.01
C ILE A 766 31.64 -61.71 16.57
N THR A 767 31.33 -61.16 17.75
CA THR A 767 30.66 -61.54 19.02
C THR A 767 30.33 -60.26 19.82
N GLU A 768 29.38 -60.37 20.76
CA GLU A 768 29.13 -59.46 21.88
C GLU A 768 30.31 -59.35 22.88
N LEU A 769 30.43 -58.21 23.57
CA LEU A 769 30.85 -58.18 24.98
C LEU A 769 30.35 -56.91 25.71
N GLU A 770 29.79 -57.14 26.90
CA GLU A 770 29.44 -56.23 28.02
C GLU A 770 30.64 -55.35 28.46
N GLY A 771 30.55 -54.23 29.19
CA GLY A 771 29.48 -53.54 29.91
C GLY A 771 30.06 -52.41 30.79
N VAL A 772 29.25 -51.95 31.76
CA VAL A 772 29.58 -51.22 33.02
C VAL A 772 29.58 -49.68 33.04
N ALA A 773 28.48 -49.17 33.62
CA ALA A 773 28.31 -48.14 34.67
C ALA A 773 29.34 -47.00 34.91
N GLY A 774 28.81 -45.77 34.91
CA GLY A 774 28.82 -44.90 36.09
C GLY A 774 29.79 -43.71 36.14
N PHE A 775 29.28 -42.61 36.71
CA PHE A 775 29.95 -41.42 37.30
C PHE A 775 30.01 -40.10 36.50
N HIS A 776 29.22 -39.13 36.98
CA HIS A 776 29.47 -37.69 36.89
C HIS A 776 30.55 -37.26 37.91
N PRO A 777 31.33 -36.21 37.60
CA PRO A 777 31.54 -35.12 38.56
C PRO A 777 31.54 -33.70 37.91
N PRO A 778 31.57 -32.63 38.73
CA PRO A 778 30.98 -31.32 38.42
C PRO A 778 31.97 -30.23 37.97
N LEU A 779 31.39 -29.12 37.49
CA LEU A 779 32.04 -27.85 37.12
C LEU A 779 32.75 -27.16 38.30
N PRO A 780 33.82 -26.39 38.00
CA PRO A 780 34.07 -25.12 38.69
C PRO A 780 34.69 -24.03 37.77
N PRO A 781 34.97 -22.82 38.30
CA PRO A 781 34.11 -21.90 39.06
C PRO A 781 33.53 -20.77 38.19
#